data_AF-A0A0F0GNJ3-F1
#
_entry.id   AF-A0A0F0GNJ3-F1
#
_cell.length_a   1.000
_cell.length_b   1.000
_cell.length_c   1.000
_cell.angle_alpha   90.00
_cell.angle_beta   90.00
_cell.angle_gamma   90.00
#
_symmetry.space_group_name_H-M   'P 1'
#
loop_
_entity.id
_entity.type
_entity.pdbx_description
1 polymer ?
#
loop_
_entity_poly.entity_id
_entity_poly.type
_entity_poly.pdbx_seq_one_letter_code
_entity_poly.pdbx_strand_id
1 'polypeptide(L)'
;MRYLLALLLVAAGLTAGSPIAMAHQGLSWKAVNSPFALDFSDGRRTLTGQRETFYRLTNGTQHSLTQVVAQKRVPGGVRYVVATTEASRTASVVVTRTPRGLRVGWTLEPSLGVAQVSANLTGSLEEHFLGGGAHTMFVDLQRRVLLNKAVFVGASTFGKCNKNGAPSTFFMSSAGYGIYADTKAIGRTAFPGAAADDHCADKPAPCPVTAGVPDRIQLCFKTSRLDYEIYAGSPSQVNTSYFKRVGMPTLPPARQFALTKWRDKYNNSDEVVEDVTQFQARGVPLSTLWVDNPWEQGPDGARPTYACIGALKFDKTMYPDAQGTIDWMRSRGVNMGVWVAPFLSKASDGKECPHDYPAGSFAQSDRTNVWDIDLTNPVARAHYEAKLESVFRMGVNFVKGDRGEEHNFEETTFAGGPGTLIHNQYPLLYAESVVKMLRKVHGDDYTTLFRAGGDGMPGILHGFWQADADMSFDGLRLSTRRGINSWISGHPVQGSDTGGYRNLGGGPSESLFVRWSQMSAVSPVFQVGSSGRNSTPWVYDAATFDRFKRAAVLHYELFPYLYAQAVKAHEDGTPITQPMAFQHPASAEAWKADQQFMVGPDLLAAPVTADRAEADGAAGKPTPVDVWLPSGEWIDLFSGERVTGGRTVTRQSTLDEFPLYLRASSAMPFNFRTPDIWSEAWGVNDLDRRDRAGWLVSPGADGKFGNLRVKSFGKHMLVTLRDAPAESQLMLPAGVKQVVIDGKVLKASTVEELRDKTTGWAAVSSTPGTFGGTVLKLLPRHGSSTVLLSLS
;
A
#
# COMPACT_ATOMS: atom_id res chain seq x y z
N MET A 1 6.61 61.02 23.56
CA MET A 1 5.47 61.68 22.86
C MET A 1 4.46 60.57 22.53
N ARG A 2 3.35 60.37 23.28
CA ARG A 2 2.02 61.03 23.14
C ARG A 2 1.57 61.03 21.65
N TYR A 3 0.46 60.45 21.17
CA TYR A 3 -0.83 60.00 21.73
C TYR A 3 -1.60 59.13 20.70
N LEU A 4 -2.57 58.35 21.20
CA LEU A 4 -3.90 57.99 20.63
C LEU A 4 -4.06 57.53 19.17
N LEU A 5 -4.73 56.38 18.97
CA LEU A 5 -5.81 56.30 17.98
C LEU A 5 -6.92 55.34 18.44
N ALA A 6 -8.16 55.78 18.21
CA ALA A 6 -9.41 55.22 18.73
C ALA A 6 -9.98 54.10 17.86
N LEU A 7 -10.88 53.33 18.46
CA LEU A 7 -11.80 52.38 17.82
C LEU A 7 -12.64 53.03 16.71
N LEU A 8 -12.83 52.29 15.62
CA LEU A 8 -14.06 52.34 14.81
C LEU A 8 -14.40 50.92 14.35
N LEU A 9 -15.47 50.39 14.94
CA LEU A 9 -16.21 49.20 14.52
C LEU A 9 -17.01 49.55 13.25
N VAL A 10 -16.75 48.85 12.15
CA VAL A 10 -17.71 48.70 11.05
C VAL A 10 -17.77 47.22 10.68
N ALA A 11 -18.93 46.64 10.91
CA ALA A 11 -19.31 45.32 10.44
C ALA A 11 -19.61 45.37 8.93
N ALA A 12 -18.95 44.53 8.14
CA ALA A 12 -19.41 44.14 6.81
C ALA A 12 -18.87 42.74 6.50
N GLY A 13 -19.79 41.85 6.14
CA GLY A 13 -19.60 40.41 6.14
C GLY A 13 -18.56 39.89 5.16
N LEU A 14 -17.77 38.94 5.64
CA LEU A 14 -17.08 37.95 4.83
C LEU A 14 -17.44 36.59 5.43
N THR A 15 -18.31 35.87 4.74
CA THR A 15 -18.57 34.45 4.94
C THR A 15 -17.28 33.70 4.64
N ALA A 16 -16.42 33.56 5.65
CA ALA A 16 -15.43 32.50 5.69
C ALA A 16 -16.21 31.18 5.68
N GLY A 17 -16.20 30.50 4.53
CA GLY A 17 -16.67 29.14 4.44
C GLY A 17 -15.80 28.26 5.33
N SER A 18 -16.20 28.11 6.58
CA SER A 18 -15.83 26.95 7.39
C SER A 18 -16.03 25.70 6.53
N PRO A 19 -15.15 24.70 6.58
CA PRO A 19 -15.47 23.42 5.97
C PRO A 19 -16.75 22.97 6.66
N ILE A 20 -17.85 22.95 5.91
CA ILE A 20 -19.09 22.36 6.36
C ILE A 20 -18.71 20.94 6.72
N ALA A 21 -18.67 20.64 8.01
CA ALA A 21 -18.73 19.28 8.47
C ALA A 21 -19.99 18.71 7.81
N MET A 22 -19.81 17.91 6.74
CA MET A 22 -20.88 17.09 6.23
C MET A 22 -21.26 16.16 7.37
N ALA A 23 -22.26 16.58 8.14
CA ALA A 23 -22.93 15.70 9.07
C ALA A 23 -23.42 14.53 8.21
N HIS A 24 -22.86 13.33 8.41
CA HIS A 24 -23.40 12.09 7.85
C HIS A 24 -24.75 11.81 8.55
N GLN A 25 -25.75 12.67 8.30
CA GLN A 25 -27.13 12.49 8.67
C GLN A 25 -27.75 11.54 7.62
N GLY A 26 -27.53 10.24 7.80
CA GLY A 26 -28.13 9.24 6.91
C GLY A 26 -28.30 7.89 7.60
N LEU A 27 -27.26 7.41 8.28
CA LEU A 27 -27.36 6.16 9.02
C LEU A 27 -28.30 6.27 10.22
N SER A 28 -29.25 5.36 10.31
CA SER A 28 -30.18 5.18 11.42
C SER A 28 -30.26 3.70 11.76
N TRP A 29 -30.75 3.38 12.95
CA TRP A 29 -31.00 2.00 13.32
C TRP A 29 -32.40 1.82 13.90
N LYS A 30 -32.91 0.59 13.78
CA LYS A 30 -34.12 0.12 14.44
C LYS A 30 -33.81 -1.18 15.18
N ALA A 31 -34.28 -1.29 16.41
CA ALA A 31 -34.18 -2.53 17.19
C ALA A 31 -35.48 -3.34 17.09
N VAL A 32 -35.35 -4.65 16.97
CA VAL A 32 -36.43 -5.63 17.18
C VAL A 32 -36.19 -6.27 18.54
N ASN A 33 -37.23 -6.43 19.35
CA ASN A 33 -37.07 -6.84 20.75
C ASN A 33 -36.97 -8.35 20.96
N SER A 34 -37.64 -9.16 20.12
CA SER A 34 -37.67 -10.62 20.27
C SER A 34 -37.99 -11.30 18.91
N PRO A 35 -37.09 -12.13 18.36
CA PRO A 35 -35.67 -12.21 18.75
C PRO A 35 -34.99 -10.85 18.57
N PHE A 36 -33.98 -10.57 19.39
CA PHE A 36 -33.25 -9.31 19.35
C PHE A 36 -32.51 -9.17 18.02
N ALA A 37 -32.75 -8.06 17.32
CA ALA A 37 -32.10 -7.74 16.06
C ALA A 37 -31.93 -6.23 15.91
N LEU A 38 -30.99 -5.84 15.04
CA LEU A 38 -30.78 -4.45 14.66
C LEU A 38 -30.85 -4.32 13.15
N ASP A 39 -31.59 -3.33 12.64
CA ASP A 39 -31.58 -2.94 11.23
C ASP A 39 -30.86 -1.62 11.08
N PHE A 40 -29.99 -1.51 10.08
CA PHE A 40 -29.24 -0.30 9.77
C PHE A 40 -29.66 0.22 8.39
N SER A 41 -30.07 1.49 8.33
CA SER A 41 -30.66 2.10 7.14
C SER A 41 -30.04 3.46 6.87
N ASP A 42 -29.93 3.84 5.59
CA ASP A 42 -29.44 5.17 5.16
C ASP A 42 -30.57 6.23 5.04
N GLY A 43 -31.75 5.92 5.59
CA GLY A 43 -32.96 6.73 5.48
C GLY A 43 -33.80 6.47 4.23
N ARG A 44 -33.27 5.72 3.24
CA ARG A 44 -34.01 5.32 2.03
C ARG A 44 -34.29 3.82 2.02
N ARG A 45 -33.32 3.02 2.44
CA ARG A 45 -33.40 1.56 2.48
C ARG A 45 -32.60 0.99 3.64
N THR A 46 -32.89 -0.26 4.00
CA THR A 46 -32.00 -1.06 4.84
C THR A 46 -30.76 -1.42 4.05
N LEU A 47 -29.59 -1.18 4.64
CA LEU A 47 -28.29 -1.54 4.08
C LEU A 47 -27.88 -2.94 4.51
N THR A 48 -27.96 -3.18 5.82
CA THR A 48 -27.68 -4.48 6.47
C THR A 48 -28.34 -4.49 7.85
N GLY A 49 -28.37 -5.63 8.52
CA GLY A 49 -28.92 -5.77 9.86
C GLY A 49 -28.26 -6.89 10.64
N GLN A 50 -28.04 -6.68 11.93
CA GLN A 50 -27.58 -7.72 12.84
C GLN A 50 -28.71 -8.71 13.11
N ARG A 51 -28.40 -10.00 12.97
CA ARG A 51 -29.23 -11.16 13.31
C ARG A 51 -28.42 -12.13 14.16
N GLU A 52 -29.10 -13.05 14.83
CA GLU A 52 -28.51 -14.30 15.33
C GLU A 52 -27.08 -14.13 15.89
N THR A 53 -26.96 -13.44 17.03
CA THR A 53 -25.67 -13.13 17.66
C THR A 53 -25.37 -14.18 18.72
N PHE A 54 -24.18 -14.76 18.69
CA PHE A 54 -23.80 -15.89 19.54
C PHE A 54 -22.49 -15.64 20.28
N TYR A 55 -22.32 -16.34 21.40
CA TYR A 55 -21.03 -16.49 22.06
C TYR A 55 -20.81 -17.96 22.43
N ARG A 56 -19.53 -18.32 22.60
CA ARG A 56 -19.12 -19.66 22.98
C ARG A 56 -18.27 -19.62 24.25
N LEU A 57 -18.54 -20.57 25.13
CA LEU A 57 -17.79 -20.80 26.35
C LEU A 57 -16.50 -21.59 26.10
N THR A 58 -15.55 -21.53 27.02
CA THR A 58 -14.29 -22.30 26.96
C THR A 58 -14.50 -23.81 26.93
N ASN A 59 -15.62 -24.31 27.47
CA ASN A 59 -16.01 -25.72 27.38
C ASN A 59 -16.65 -26.11 26.03
N GLY A 60 -16.74 -25.17 25.08
CA GLY A 60 -17.31 -25.37 23.76
C GLY A 60 -18.83 -25.15 23.67
N THR A 61 -19.55 -24.93 24.77
CA THR A 61 -21.01 -24.67 24.74
C THR A 61 -21.32 -23.33 24.08
N GLN A 62 -22.29 -23.31 23.17
CA GLN A 62 -22.73 -22.11 22.46
C GLN A 62 -24.06 -21.59 22.98
N HIS A 63 -24.15 -20.27 23.08
CA HIS A 63 -25.35 -19.55 23.51
C HIS A 63 -25.66 -18.40 22.56
N SER A 64 -26.91 -17.96 22.54
CA SER A 64 -27.38 -16.85 21.68
C SER A 64 -28.02 -15.75 22.50
N LEU A 65 -28.01 -14.53 21.95
CA LEU A 65 -28.86 -13.44 22.41
C LEU A 65 -30.32 -13.74 22.04
N THR A 66 -31.24 -13.48 22.96
CA THR A 66 -32.67 -13.81 22.79
C THR A 66 -33.55 -12.57 22.72
N GLN A 67 -33.95 -11.97 23.84
CA GLN A 67 -34.87 -10.84 23.88
C GLN A 67 -34.36 -9.66 24.72
N VAL A 68 -34.77 -8.45 24.36
CA VAL A 68 -34.52 -7.25 25.17
C VAL A 68 -35.30 -7.35 26.48
N VAL A 69 -34.60 -7.29 27.60
CA VAL A 69 -35.19 -7.26 28.95
C VAL A 69 -35.21 -5.87 29.57
N ALA A 70 -34.30 -4.99 29.13
CA ALA A 70 -34.32 -3.58 29.50
C ALA A 70 -33.70 -2.72 28.40
N GLN A 71 -34.10 -1.46 28.33
CA GLN A 71 -33.45 -0.48 27.46
C GLN A 71 -33.27 0.85 28.19
N LYS A 72 -32.18 1.56 27.91
CA LYS A 72 -31.85 2.85 28.49
C LYS A 72 -31.24 3.76 27.44
N ARG A 73 -31.69 5.02 27.37
CA ARG A 73 -31.01 6.05 26.57
C ARG A 73 -29.63 6.33 27.16
N VAL A 74 -28.63 6.40 26.29
CA VAL A 74 -27.25 6.77 26.64
C VAL A 74 -26.83 7.95 25.77
N PRO A 75 -25.76 8.69 26.11
CA PRO A 75 -25.26 9.76 25.25
C PRO A 75 -25.03 9.25 23.83
N GLY A 76 -25.66 9.90 22.85
CA GLY A 76 -25.55 9.55 21.43
C GLY A 76 -26.22 8.24 21.01
N GLY A 77 -27.00 7.56 21.87
CA GLY A 77 -27.50 6.23 21.53
C GLY A 77 -28.46 5.56 22.52
N VAL A 78 -28.56 4.23 22.41
CA VAL A 78 -29.38 3.37 23.27
C VAL A 78 -28.57 2.15 23.72
N ARG A 79 -28.66 1.82 25.00
CA ARG A 79 -28.20 0.55 25.58
C ARG A 79 -29.41 -0.39 25.71
N TYR A 80 -29.28 -1.59 25.15
CA TYR A 80 -30.20 -2.71 25.31
C TYR A 80 -29.55 -3.74 26.23
N VAL A 81 -30.24 -4.16 27.27
CA VAL A 81 -29.90 -5.36 28.04
C VAL A 81 -30.71 -6.49 27.43
N VAL A 82 -30.01 -7.50 26.94
CA VAL A 82 -30.57 -8.61 26.16
C VAL A 82 -30.31 -9.90 26.95
N ALA A 83 -31.36 -10.69 27.16
CA ALA A 83 -31.21 -12.03 27.73
C ALA A 83 -30.44 -12.95 26.79
N THR A 84 -29.89 -14.03 27.33
CA THR A 84 -29.24 -15.07 26.55
C THR A 84 -29.88 -16.42 26.82
N THR A 85 -29.55 -17.44 26.01
CA THR A 85 -29.96 -18.83 26.31
C THR A 85 -29.28 -19.41 27.54
N GLU A 86 -28.28 -18.75 28.10
CA GLU A 86 -27.70 -19.04 29.41
C GLU A 86 -28.40 -18.17 30.47
N ALA A 87 -29.21 -18.77 31.33
CA ALA A 87 -30.03 -18.03 32.29
C ALA A 87 -29.21 -17.09 33.20
N SER A 88 -27.96 -17.44 33.50
CA SER A 88 -27.04 -16.66 34.35
C SER A 88 -26.38 -15.47 33.64
N ARG A 89 -26.64 -15.23 32.35
CA ARG A 89 -25.91 -14.23 31.57
C ARG A 89 -26.82 -13.33 30.74
N THR A 90 -26.46 -12.06 30.71
CA THR A 90 -27.06 -11.06 29.82
C THR A 90 -26.00 -10.43 28.92
N ALA A 91 -26.43 -9.88 27.79
CA ALA A 91 -25.61 -9.06 26.91
C ALA A 91 -26.03 -7.59 27.04
N SER A 92 -25.06 -6.70 27.17
CA SER A 92 -25.23 -5.25 27.07
C SER A 92 -24.88 -4.80 25.66
N VAL A 93 -25.88 -4.52 24.83
CA VAL A 93 -25.70 -4.06 23.45
C VAL A 93 -25.91 -2.55 23.40
N VAL A 94 -24.87 -1.81 23.05
CA VAL A 94 -24.90 -0.34 22.96
C VAL A 94 -24.77 0.06 21.49
N VAL A 95 -25.77 0.78 20.99
CA VAL A 95 -25.72 1.40 19.66
C VAL A 95 -25.61 2.91 19.83
N THR A 96 -24.54 3.51 19.30
CA THR A 96 -24.30 4.95 19.35
C THR A 96 -24.01 5.53 17.98
N ARG A 97 -24.35 6.80 17.80
CA ARG A 97 -23.92 7.59 16.65
C ARG A 97 -22.48 8.05 16.86
N THR A 98 -21.66 7.88 15.84
CA THR A 98 -20.33 8.50 15.76
C THR A 98 -20.39 9.66 14.76
N PRO A 99 -19.37 10.54 14.71
CA PRO A 99 -19.29 11.57 13.66
C PRO A 99 -19.27 11.00 12.22
N ARG A 100 -19.08 9.69 12.05
CA ARG A 100 -18.83 9.01 10.77
C ARG A 100 -19.86 7.95 10.42
N GLY A 101 -20.70 7.53 11.37
CA GLY A 101 -21.60 6.40 11.19
C GLY A 101 -22.23 5.92 12.49
N LEU A 102 -22.35 4.61 12.65
CA LEU A 102 -22.87 3.96 13.85
C LEU A 102 -21.82 3.05 14.46
N ARG A 103 -21.75 3.00 15.79
CA ARG A 103 -20.98 2.02 16.53
C ARG A 103 -21.92 1.10 17.28
N VAL A 104 -21.71 -0.20 17.12
CA VAL A 104 -22.38 -1.25 17.88
C VAL A 104 -21.33 -1.94 18.73
N GLY A 105 -21.49 -1.89 20.04
CA GLY A 105 -20.65 -2.64 20.97
C GLY A 105 -21.53 -3.56 21.79
N TRP A 106 -21.13 -4.82 21.96
CA TRP A 106 -21.75 -5.65 22.97
C TRP A 106 -20.75 -6.40 23.83
N THR A 107 -21.10 -6.48 25.11
CA THR A 107 -20.36 -7.13 26.18
C THR A 107 -21.27 -8.07 26.93
N LEU A 108 -20.71 -9.14 27.50
CA LEU A 108 -21.44 -10.10 28.31
C LEU A 108 -21.23 -9.86 29.81
N GLU A 109 -22.30 -10.02 30.59
CA GLU A 109 -22.30 -9.88 32.04
C GLU A 109 -22.89 -11.15 32.69
N PRO A 110 -22.08 -11.98 33.39
CA PRO A 110 -20.61 -11.92 33.48
C PRO A 110 -19.91 -12.37 32.18
N SER A 111 -18.71 -11.87 31.89
CA SER A 111 -17.92 -12.25 30.70
C SER A 111 -17.01 -13.47 30.92
N LEU A 112 -16.88 -13.93 32.16
CA LEU A 112 -15.99 -15.02 32.53
C LEU A 112 -16.34 -16.32 31.77
N GLY A 113 -15.31 -16.99 31.26
CA GLY A 113 -15.47 -18.26 30.53
C GLY A 113 -15.91 -18.10 29.08
N VAL A 114 -16.19 -16.88 28.59
CA VAL A 114 -16.47 -16.64 27.17
C VAL A 114 -15.16 -16.68 26.39
N ALA A 115 -15.07 -17.61 25.44
CA ALA A 115 -13.90 -17.79 24.57
C ALA A 115 -14.04 -17.06 23.24
N GLN A 116 -15.28 -16.94 22.73
CA GLN A 116 -15.54 -16.41 21.39
C GLN A 116 -16.88 -15.66 21.33
N VAL A 117 -16.95 -14.68 20.44
CA VAL A 117 -18.16 -13.91 20.12
C VAL A 117 -18.35 -13.83 18.61
N SER A 118 -19.61 -13.81 18.18
CA SER A 118 -19.95 -13.68 16.76
C SER A 118 -21.20 -12.84 16.55
N ALA A 119 -21.24 -12.12 15.43
CA ALA A 119 -22.42 -11.42 14.95
C ALA A 119 -22.66 -11.77 13.48
N ASN A 120 -23.90 -12.15 13.17
CA ASN A 120 -24.35 -12.32 11.80
C ASN A 120 -24.97 -11.01 11.32
N LEU A 121 -24.62 -10.58 10.12
CA LEU A 121 -25.15 -9.39 9.46
C LEU A 121 -25.82 -9.84 8.16
N THR A 122 -27.02 -9.36 7.86
CA THR A 122 -27.72 -9.72 6.62
C THR A 122 -26.89 -9.27 5.41
N GLY A 123 -26.80 -10.12 4.38
CA GLY A 123 -26.14 -9.81 3.11
C GLY A 123 -26.80 -10.55 1.94
N SER A 124 -26.29 -10.34 0.73
CA SER A 124 -26.80 -10.98 -0.50
C SER A 124 -25.71 -11.74 -1.25
N LEU A 125 -26.10 -12.78 -1.99
CA LEU A 125 -25.22 -13.50 -2.92
C LEU A 125 -24.80 -12.67 -4.15
N GLU A 126 -25.49 -11.55 -4.39
CA GLU A 126 -25.17 -10.57 -5.44
C GLU A 126 -24.24 -9.46 -4.95
N GLU A 127 -24.03 -9.39 -3.64
CA GLU A 127 -23.19 -8.38 -3.02
C GLU A 127 -21.71 -8.70 -3.24
N HIS A 128 -20.96 -7.68 -3.62
CA HIS A 128 -19.53 -7.77 -3.84
C HIS A 128 -18.80 -6.98 -2.77
N PHE A 129 -17.57 -7.38 -2.46
CA PHE A 129 -16.87 -6.88 -1.29
C PHE A 129 -15.40 -6.60 -1.59
N LEU A 130 -14.90 -5.44 -1.15
CA LEU A 130 -13.48 -5.12 -1.13
C LEU A 130 -12.99 -5.06 0.32
N GLY A 131 -11.74 -5.40 0.55
CA GLY A 131 -11.06 -5.09 1.80
C GLY A 131 -10.25 -6.24 2.37
N GLY A 132 -10.27 -6.36 3.69
CA GLY A 132 -9.90 -7.62 4.34
C GLY A 132 -8.40 -7.92 4.45
N GLY A 133 -7.50 -7.07 3.95
CA GLY A 133 -6.09 -7.38 4.08
C GLY A 133 -5.16 -6.95 2.96
N ALA A 134 -3.90 -7.33 3.12
CA ALA A 134 -2.95 -7.50 2.03
C ALA A 134 -2.90 -8.96 1.52
N HIS A 135 -4.06 -9.57 1.22
CA HIS A 135 -4.09 -10.95 0.70
C HIS A 135 -3.82 -11.01 -0.81
N THR A 136 -3.38 -12.17 -1.29
CA THR A 136 -2.90 -12.39 -2.67
C THR A 136 -3.93 -13.09 -3.58
N MET A 137 -4.96 -13.72 -3.00
CA MET A 137 -5.78 -14.69 -3.73
C MET A 137 -6.95 -14.08 -4.50
N PHE A 138 -7.63 -13.11 -3.90
CA PHE A 138 -8.87 -12.54 -4.43
C PHE A 138 -8.80 -11.02 -4.35
N VAL A 139 -9.55 -10.31 -5.18
CA VAL A 139 -9.81 -8.87 -5.01
C VAL A 139 -11.25 -8.69 -4.53
N ASP A 140 -12.19 -9.38 -5.17
CA ASP A 140 -13.57 -9.51 -4.68
C ASP A 140 -13.71 -10.63 -3.64
N LEU A 141 -14.25 -10.28 -2.47
CA LEU A 141 -14.43 -11.17 -1.32
C LEU A 141 -15.78 -11.88 -1.31
N GLN A 142 -16.62 -11.69 -2.33
CA GLN A 142 -17.86 -12.42 -2.51
C GLN A 142 -17.62 -13.95 -2.37
N ARG A 143 -18.41 -14.60 -1.49
CA ARG A 143 -18.33 -16.03 -1.16
C ARG A 143 -16.98 -16.49 -0.57
N ARG A 144 -16.21 -15.57 0.02
CA ARG A 144 -14.92 -15.90 0.65
C ARG A 144 -15.03 -15.90 2.17
N VAL A 145 -14.08 -16.59 2.81
CA VAL A 145 -13.76 -16.44 4.23
C VAL A 145 -12.40 -15.77 4.30
N LEU A 146 -12.31 -14.73 5.12
CA LEU A 146 -11.05 -14.06 5.44
C LEU A 146 -10.69 -14.28 6.90
N LEU A 147 -9.48 -14.78 7.11
CA LEU A 147 -8.91 -14.95 8.43
C LEU A 147 -8.40 -13.61 8.97
N ASN A 148 -8.79 -13.26 10.19
CA ASN A 148 -8.21 -12.18 10.98
C ASN A 148 -7.12 -12.74 11.90
N LYS A 149 -6.03 -13.21 11.29
CA LYS A 149 -4.84 -13.73 11.98
C LYS A 149 -3.63 -13.40 11.12
N ALA A 150 -2.71 -12.61 11.66
CA ALA A 150 -1.47 -12.28 11.00
C ALA A 150 -0.63 -13.56 10.94
N VAL A 151 -0.30 -14.03 9.74
CA VAL A 151 0.43 -15.29 9.57
C VAL A 151 1.56 -15.09 8.60
N PHE A 152 2.62 -15.89 8.75
CA PHE A 152 3.76 -15.83 7.84
C PHE A 152 3.33 -15.96 6.36
N VAL A 153 3.61 -14.91 5.59
CA VAL A 153 3.48 -14.90 4.13
C VAL A 153 4.87 -14.92 3.52
N GLY A 154 5.49 -16.09 3.56
CA GLY A 154 6.72 -16.37 2.83
C GLY A 154 6.42 -17.01 1.48
N ALA A 155 7.46 -17.37 0.75
CA ALA A 155 7.30 -17.88 -0.60
C ALA A 155 6.55 -19.20 -0.72
N SER A 156 6.64 -20.09 0.27
CA SER A 156 5.85 -21.33 0.29
C SER A 156 4.40 -21.12 0.73
N THR A 157 4.04 -19.92 1.19
CA THR A 157 2.69 -19.57 1.67
C THR A 157 2.07 -18.40 0.90
N PHE A 158 2.80 -17.77 -0.02
CA PHE A 158 2.39 -16.58 -0.76
C PHE A 158 1.08 -16.74 -1.52
N GLY A 159 0.95 -17.83 -2.27
CA GLY A 159 -0.25 -18.20 -3.02
C GLY A 159 -1.22 -19.09 -2.26
N LYS A 160 -1.11 -19.18 -0.93
CA LYS A 160 -2.01 -20.02 -0.12
C LYS A 160 -3.17 -19.19 0.42
N CYS A 161 -4.34 -19.78 0.36
CA CYS A 161 -5.54 -19.15 0.89
C CYS A 161 -5.45 -18.91 2.40
N ASN A 162 -6.05 -17.83 2.88
CA ASN A 162 -6.02 -17.42 4.30
C ASN A 162 -4.60 -17.31 4.88
N LYS A 163 -3.60 -17.03 4.02
CA LYS A 163 -2.28 -16.58 4.42
C LYS A 163 -2.18 -15.09 4.12
N ASN A 164 -2.15 -14.30 5.19
CA ASN A 164 -2.11 -12.86 5.13
C ASN A 164 -1.29 -12.33 6.31
N GLY A 165 -0.20 -11.61 6.03
CA GLY A 165 0.67 -11.03 7.04
C GLY A 165 0.13 -9.69 7.56
N ALA A 166 -0.89 -9.14 6.89
CA ALA A 166 -1.53 -7.88 7.24
C ALA A 166 -3.06 -8.00 7.14
N PRO A 167 -3.71 -8.80 8.00
CA PRO A 167 -5.17 -8.87 8.03
C PRO A 167 -5.78 -7.53 8.42
N SER A 168 -6.96 -7.25 7.88
CA SER A 168 -7.83 -6.20 8.38
C SER A 168 -9.24 -6.75 8.52
N THR A 169 -9.94 -6.31 9.56
CA THR A 169 -11.35 -6.62 9.78
C THR A 169 -12.28 -5.69 9.01
N PHE A 170 -11.74 -4.70 8.31
CA PHE A 170 -12.53 -3.76 7.52
C PHE A 170 -12.83 -4.30 6.13
N PHE A 171 -14.08 -4.14 5.71
CA PHE A 171 -14.52 -4.37 4.35
C PHE A 171 -15.59 -3.34 3.94
N MET A 172 -15.75 -3.18 2.64
CA MET A 172 -16.82 -2.38 2.03
C MET A 172 -17.60 -3.22 1.04
N SER A 173 -18.85 -2.85 0.85
CA SER A 173 -19.83 -3.56 0.05
C SER A 173 -20.27 -2.73 -1.16
N SER A 174 -20.53 -3.42 -2.28
CA SER A 174 -21.20 -2.85 -3.46
C SER A 174 -22.59 -2.27 -3.16
N ALA A 175 -23.20 -2.65 -2.03
CA ALA A 175 -24.46 -2.07 -1.55
C ALA A 175 -24.30 -0.69 -0.88
N GLY A 176 -23.10 -0.10 -0.86
CA GLY A 176 -22.89 1.29 -0.42
C GLY A 176 -22.73 1.46 1.10
N TYR A 177 -22.12 0.47 1.75
CA TYR A 177 -21.76 0.53 3.16
C TYR A 177 -20.41 -0.15 3.41
N GLY A 178 -19.83 0.08 4.59
CA GLY A 178 -18.67 -0.69 5.05
C GLY A 178 -18.72 -0.92 6.54
N ILE A 179 -17.99 -1.94 6.98
CA ILE A 179 -17.98 -2.40 8.37
C ILE A 179 -16.56 -2.63 8.81
N TYR A 180 -16.22 -2.09 9.97
CA TYR A 180 -14.96 -2.31 10.64
C TYR A 180 -15.21 -2.95 12.01
N ALA A 181 -14.78 -4.20 12.21
CA ALA A 181 -14.79 -4.80 13.54
C ALA A 181 -13.58 -4.31 14.34
N ASP A 182 -13.82 -3.51 15.37
CA ASP A 182 -12.81 -2.84 16.17
C ASP A 182 -12.23 -3.78 17.22
N THR A 183 -11.39 -4.72 16.74
CA THR A 183 -10.79 -5.76 17.56
C THR A 183 -9.42 -6.17 17.02
N LYS A 184 -8.53 -6.53 17.94
CA LYS A 184 -7.23 -7.18 17.63
C LYS A 184 -7.29 -8.70 17.84
N ALA A 185 -8.43 -9.23 18.27
CA ALA A 185 -8.59 -10.64 18.51
C ALA A 185 -8.44 -11.48 17.24
N ILE A 186 -7.83 -12.66 17.39
CA ILE A 186 -7.83 -13.69 16.33
C ILE A 186 -9.27 -14.03 15.96
N GLY A 187 -9.57 -14.16 14.66
CA GLY A 187 -10.93 -14.45 14.22
C GLY A 187 -11.05 -14.61 12.71
N ARG A 188 -12.26 -14.43 12.19
CA ARG A 188 -12.55 -14.45 10.75
C ARG A 188 -13.79 -13.63 10.40
N THR A 189 -13.87 -13.26 9.12
CA THR A 189 -15.06 -12.73 8.46
C THR A 189 -15.46 -13.67 7.34
N ALA A 190 -16.69 -14.16 7.32
CA ALA A 190 -17.25 -14.89 6.19
C ALA A 190 -18.26 -14.03 5.45
N PHE A 191 -18.20 -14.03 4.12
CA PHE A 191 -19.14 -13.31 3.26
C PHE A 191 -20.25 -14.24 2.75
N PRO A 192 -21.40 -13.69 2.30
CA PRO A 192 -22.54 -14.47 1.81
C PRO A 192 -22.14 -15.59 0.85
N GLY A 193 -22.61 -16.82 1.14
CA GLY A 193 -22.32 -18.02 0.35
C GLY A 193 -20.98 -18.72 0.64
N ALA A 194 -20.17 -18.22 1.57
CA ALA A 194 -18.95 -18.87 2.03
C ALA A 194 -19.24 -20.02 3.02
N ALA A 195 -18.61 -21.19 2.83
CA ALA A 195 -18.93 -22.40 3.61
C ALA A 195 -18.92 -22.18 5.13
N ALA A 196 -19.91 -22.77 5.79
CA ALA A 196 -19.95 -22.81 7.24
C ALA A 196 -18.85 -23.75 7.74
N ASP A 197 -17.88 -23.21 8.48
CA ASP A 197 -16.95 -23.99 9.30
C ASP A 197 -17.35 -23.88 10.78
N ASP A 198 -16.64 -24.62 11.64
CA ASP A 198 -16.80 -24.50 13.08
C ASP A 198 -16.30 -23.14 13.58
N HIS A 199 -17.23 -22.19 13.76
CA HIS A 199 -17.24 -21.12 14.76
C HIS A 199 -15.86 -20.55 15.15
N CYS A 200 -15.33 -19.65 14.31
CA CYS A 200 -14.03 -18.97 14.49
C CYS A 200 -12.79 -19.89 14.36
N ALA A 201 -12.87 -21.02 13.64
CA ALA A 201 -11.70 -21.85 13.35
C ALA A 201 -10.58 -21.02 12.68
N ASP A 202 -9.36 -21.13 13.21
CA ASP A 202 -8.14 -20.53 12.67
C ASP A 202 -7.44 -21.45 11.65
N LYS A 203 -8.06 -22.60 11.35
CA LYS A 203 -7.67 -23.56 10.32
C LYS A 203 -8.80 -23.69 9.27
N PRO A 204 -9.05 -22.66 8.45
CA PRO A 204 -10.14 -22.71 7.48
C PRO A 204 -9.91 -23.81 6.43
N ALA A 205 -11.01 -24.34 5.88
CA ALA A 205 -10.99 -25.34 4.82
C ALA A 205 -10.17 -24.86 3.58
N PRO A 206 -9.62 -25.79 2.78
CA PRO A 206 -8.92 -25.44 1.55
C PRO A 206 -9.85 -24.70 0.57
N CYS A 207 -9.30 -23.69 -0.10
CA CYS A 207 -10.06 -22.88 -1.05
C CYS A 207 -10.23 -23.59 -2.41
N PRO A 208 -11.35 -23.36 -3.12
CA PRO A 208 -12.47 -22.50 -2.74
C PRO A 208 -13.32 -23.14 -1.64
N VAL A 209 -13.66 -22.34 -0.63
CA VAL A 209 -14.54 -22.77 0.46
C VAL A 209 -15.98 -22.85 -0.09
N THR A 210 -16.41 -24.03 -0.55
CA THR A 210 -17.74 -24.23 -1.16
C THR A 210 -18.81 -24.65 -0.17
N ALA A 211 -20.00 -24.03 -0.35
CA ALA A 211 -21.30 -24.25 0.31
C ALA A 211 -21.52 -23.58 1.67
N GLY A 212 -21.80 -22.27 1.61
CA GLY A 212 -22.12 -21.41 2.76
C GLY A 212 -23.57 -21.10 2.98
N VAL A 213 -23.85 -20.55 4.15
CA VAL A 213 -25.16 -19.93 4.42
C VAL A 213 -25.27 -18.69 3.51
N PRO A 214 -26.27 -18.64 2.61
CA PRO A 214 -26.26 -17.71 1.49
C PRO A 214 -26.58 -16.25 1.85
N ASP A 215 -27.08 -15.98 3.05
CA ASP A 215 -27.82 -14.75 3.38
C ASP A 215 -27.14 -13.84 4.40
N ARG A 216 -25.88 -14.14 4.79
CA ARG A 216 -25.21 -13.40 5.86
C ARG A 216 -23.70 -13.25 5.72
N ILE A 217 -23.23 -12.13 6.24
CA ILE A 217 -21.85 -11.90 6.63
C ILE A 217 -21.72 -12.35 8.09
N GLN A 218 -20.68 -13.10 8.44
CA GLN A 218 -20.42 -13.54 9.81
C GLN A 218 -19.10 -12.96 10.31
N LEU A 219 -19.19 -12.16 11.37
CA LEU A 219 -18.05 -11.72 12.16
C LEU A 219 -17.84 -12.71 13.31
N CYS A 220 -16.63 -13.23 13.50
CA CYS A 220 -16.35 -14.22 14.54
C CYS A 220 -14.95 -13.99 15.12
N PHE A 221 -14.83 -13.75 16.44
CA PHE A 221 -13.55 -13.43 17.08
C PHE A 221 -13.36 -14.14 18.42
N LYS A 222 -12.13 -14.55 18.72
CA LYS A 222 -11.67 -15.19 19.97
C LYS A 222 -11.47 -14.16 21.08
N THR A 223 -12.58 -13.59 21.55
CA THR A 223 -12.67 -12.58 22.61
C THR A 223 -14.03 -12.67 23.28
N SER A 224 -14.24 -11.93 24.38
CA SER A 224 -15.50 -11.84 25.12
C SER A 224 -16.33 -10.59 24.80
N ARG A 225 -15.86 -9.76 23.86
CA ARG A 225 -16.46 -8.48 23.47
C ARG A 225 -16.38 -8.28 21.96
N LEU A 226 -17.44 -7.76 21.35
CA LEU A 226 -17.45 -7.40 19.94
C LEU A 226 -17.92 -5.95 19.77
N ASP A 227 -17.05 -5.13 19.20
CA ASP A 227 -17.37 -3.80 18.70
C ASP A 227 -17.23 -3.77 17.19
N TYR A 228 -18.15 -3.12 16.51
CA TYR A 228 -17.99 -2.79 15.10
C TYR A 228 -18.60 -1.43 14.77
N GLU A 229 -18.00 -0.76 13.79
CA GLU A 229 -18.52 0.47 13.21
C GLU A 229 -19.09 0.21 11.81
N ILE A 230 -20.20 0.88 11.51
CA ILE A 230 -20.86 0.86 10.20
C ILE A 230 -20.78 2.25 9.59
N TYR A 231 -20.36 2.30 8.33
CA TYR A 231 -20.29 3.49 7.50
C TYR A 231 -21.20 3.32 6.27
N ALA A 232 -21.69 4.42 5.70
CA ALA A 232 -22.53 4.40 4.51
C ALA A 232 -22.08 5.46 3.51
N GLY A 233 -22.21 5.14 2.22
CA GLY A 233 -21.87 6.04 1.12
C GLY A 233 -21.15 5.32 -0.02
N SER A 234 -20.54 6.13 -0.89
CA SER A 234 -19.62 5.65 -1.93
C SER A 234 -18.38 4.96 -1.32
N PRO A 235 -17.67 4.11 -2.08
CA PRO A 235 -16.42 3.48 -1.63
C PRO A 235 -15.42 4.49 -1.02
N SER A 236 -15.24 5.67 -1.63
CA SER A 236 -14.37 6.73 -1.12
C SER A 236 -14.84 7.27 0.25
N GLN A 237 -16.13 7.56 0.43
CA GLN A 237 -16.66 8.05 1.72
C GLN A 237 -16.54 7.02 2.85
N VAL A 238 -16.84 5.76 2.54
CA VAL A 238 -16.72 4.62 3.47
C VAL A 238 -15.26 4.45 3.87
N ASN A 239 -14.35 4.52 2.90
CA ASN A 239 -12.91 4.43 3.11
C ASN A 239 -12.36 5.57 3.99
N THR A 240 -12.69 6.83 3.67
CA THR A 240 -12.30 7.98 4.49
C THR A 240 -12.81 7.87 5.92
N SER A 241 -14.03 7.34 6.11
CA SER A 241 -14.59 7.13 7.45
C SER A 241 -13.79 6.09 8.24
N TYR A 242 -13.38 5.00 7.59
CA TYR A 242 -12.50 4.00 8.19
C TYR A 242 -11.12 4.57 8.56
N PHE A 243 -10.43 5.25 7.64
CA PHE A 243 -9.09 5.78 7.96
C PHE A 243 -9.11 6.87 9.02
N LYS A 244 -10.17 7.69 9.10
CA LYS A 244 -10.38 8.59 10.25
C LYS A 244 -10.48 7.83 11.58
N ARG A 245 -10.95 6.57 11.58
CA ARG A 245 -11.09 5.73 12.78
C ARG A 245 -9.78 5.09 13.20
N VAL A 246 -9.00 4.59 12.25
CA VAL A 246 -7.79 3.78 12.52
C VAL A 246 -6.48 4.55 12.37
N GLY A 247 -6.52 5.79 11.90
CA GLY A 247 -5.36 6.63 11.62
C GLY A 247 -5.18 6.82 10.11
N MET A 248 -5.04 8.07 9.68
CA MET A 248 -4.73 8.37 8.28
C MET A 248 -3.35 7.85 7.91
N PRO A 249 -3.14 7.42 6.65
CA PRO A 249 -1.82 7.12 6.13
C PRO A 249 -0.83 8.26 6.42
N THR A 250 0.35 7.92 6.95
CA THR A 250 1.44 8.88 7.12
C THR A 250 1.96 9.25 5.75
N LEU A 251 2.07 10.55 5.45
CA LEU A 251 2.72 11.00 4.22
C LEU A 251 4.22 10.70 4.31
N PRO A 252 4.77 9.79 3.49
CA PRO A 252 6.20 9.50 3.54
C PRO A 252 7.02 10.65 2.92
N PRO A 253 8.33 10.75 3.23
CA PRO A 253 9.24 11.60 2.48
C PRO A 253 9.33 11.12 1.02
N ALA A 254 9.62 12.03 0.08
CA ALA A 254 9.70 11.72 -1.35
C ALA A 254 10.64 10.54 -1.65
N ARG A 255 11.77 10.45 -0.93
CA ARG A 255 12.73 9.35 -1.00
C ARG A 255 12.13 7.95 -0.82
N GLN A 256 10.98 7.80 -0.14
CA GLN A 256 10.31 6.49 -0.03
C GLN A 256 9.87 5.91 -1.39
N PHE A 257 9.67 6.78 -2.39
CA PHE A 257 9.35 6.43 -3.78
C PHE A 257 10.59 6.34 -4.66
N ALA A 258 11.79 6.55 -4.13
CA ALA A 258 12.99 6.33 -4.90
C ALA A 258 13.24 4.83 -5.07
N LEU A 259 13.86 4.47 -6.19
CA LEU A 259 14.36 3.11 -6.38
C LEU A 259 15.25 2.73 -5.20
N THR A 260 14.98 1.56 -4.63
CA THR A 260 15.74 1.00 -3.51
C THR A 260 16.42 -0.31 -3.92
N LYS A 261 17.70 -0.47 -3.56
CA LYS A 261 18.53 -1.64 -3.89
C LYS A 261 18.78 -2.53 -2.67
N TRP A 262 18.81 -3.85 -2.86
CA TRP A 262 19.24 -4.79 -1.82
C TRP A 262 19.73 -6.14 -2.37
N ARG A 263 20.31 -6.97 -1.51
CA ARG A 263 20.62 -8.40 -1.76
C ARG A 263 20.16 -9.20 -0.54
N ASP A 264 19.71 -10.43 -0.74
CA ASP A 264 19.37 -11.34 0.36
C ASP A 264 20.58 -11.59 1.27
N LYS A 265 21.77 -11.73 0.67
CA LYS A 265 23.02 -11.80 1.42
C LYS A 265 24.06 -10.92 0.75
N TYR A 266 24.70 -10.07 1.54
CA TYR A 266 25.96 -9.45 1.19
C TYR A 266 27.09 -10.22 1.87
N ASN A 267 28.21 -10.39 1.18
CA ASN A 267 29.38 -11.03 1.76
C ASN A 267 30.18 -10.10 2.68
N ASN A 268 30.26 -8.82 2.32
CA ASN A 268 31.03 -7.79 3.02
C ASN A 268 30.65 -6.37 2.52
N SER A 269 31.35 -5.36 3.03
CA SER A 269 31.19 -3.95 2.61
C SER A 269 31.54 -3.69 1.13
N ASP A 270 32.41 -4.50 0.51
CA ASP A 270 32.81 -4.28 -0.88
C ASP A 270 31.65 -4.51 -1.86
N GLU A 271 30.81 -5.50 -1.60
CA GLU A 271 29.60 -5.73 -2.42
C GLU A 271 28.57 -4.61 -2.27
N VAL A 272 28.48 -3.97 -1.11
CA VAL A 272 27.65 -2.78 -0.91
C VAL A 272 28.17 -1.61 -1.76
N VAL A 273 29.49 -1.39 -1.73
CA VAL A 273 30.17 -0.38 -2.54
C VAL A 273 30.02 -0.66 -4.04
N GLU A 274 30.13 -1.93 -4.44
CA GLU A 274 29.92 -2.37 -5.81
C GLU A 274 28.51 -1.98 -6.28
N ASP A 275 27.46 -2.36 -5.54
CA ASP A 275 26.07 -2.11 -5.93
C ASP A 275 25.79 -0.64 -6.22
N VAL A 276 26.23 0.25 -5.32
CA VAL A 276 26.11 1.71 -5.49
C VAL A 276 26.86 2.16 -6.74
N THR A 277 28.09 1.69 -6.91
CA THR A 277 28.95 2.07 -8.05
C THR A 277 28.37 1.59 -9.38
N GLN A 278 27.84 0.36 -9.46
CA GLN A 278 27.29 -0.22 -10.69
C GLN A 278 26.03 0.54 -11.14
N PHE A 279 25.16 0.92 -10.19
CA PHE A 279 23.96 1.72 -10.48
C PHE A 279 24.32 3.13 -10.96
N GLN A 280 25.23 3.81 -10.26
CA GLN A 280 25.69 5.15 -10.64
C GLN A 280 26.38 5.14 -12.02
N ALA A 281 27.30 4.20 -12.26
CA ALA A 281 28.03 4.10 -13.52
C ALA A 281 27.13 3.81 -14.73
N ARG A 282 25.97 3.16 -14.51
CA ARG A 282 24.99 2.86 -15.57
C ARG A 282 23.85 3.89 -15.65
N GLY A 283 23.89 4.94 -14.82
CA GLY A 283 22.85 5.96 -14.78
C GLY A 283 21.48 5.40 -14.42
N VAL A 284 21.43 4.46 -13.47
CA VAL A 284 20.18 4.02 -12.85
C VAL A 284 19.99 4.82 -11.57
N PRO A 285 18.87 5.56 -11.42
CA PRO A 285 18.69 6.40 -10.24
C PRO A 285 18.49 5.52 -8.99
N LEU A 286 19.03 5.96 -7.86
CA LEU A 286 19.06 5.21 -6.60
C LEU A 286 19.06 6.21 -5.45
N SER A 287 18.37 5.93 -4.34
CA SER A 287 18.47 6.78 -3.13
C SER A 287 18.74 6.00 -1.85
N THR A 288 18.36 4.72 -1.79
CA THR A 288 18.53 3.89 -0.61
C THR A 288 19.05 2.51 -1.03
N LEU A 289 19.98 1.97 -0.26
CA LEU A 289 20.36 0.57 -0.31
C LEU A 289 20.27 0.00 1.10
N TRP A 290 19.67 -1.18 1.26
CA TRP A 290 19.70 -1.88 2.55
C TRP A 290 20.51 -3.18 2.49
N VAL A 291 21.07 -3.53 3.64
CA VAL A 291 21.67 -4.84 3.91
C VAL A 291 20.67 -5.73 4.62
N ASP A 292 20.45 -6.91 4.06
CA ASP A 292 19.56 -7.92 4.62
C ASP A 292 20.32 -8.88 5.55
N ASN A 293 19.64 -9.88 6.11
CA ASN A 293 20.28 -10.88 6.96
C ASN A 293 21.17 -11.84 6.13
N PRO A 294 22.46 -12.05 6.47
CA PRO A 294 23.14 -11.61 7.68
C PRO A 294 23.88 -10.28 7.52
N TRP A 295 23.64 -9.38 8.48
CA TRP A 295 24.51 -8.21 8.73
C TRP A 295 24.91 -8.09 10.21
N GLU A 296 24.15 -8.74 11.08
CA GLU A 296 24.36 -8.70 12.53
C GLU A 296 25.49 -9.64 12.96
N GLN A 297 26.06 -9.35 14.13
CA GLN A 297 27.13 -10.11 14.75
C GLN A 297 26.84 -11.63 14.77
N GLY A 298 27.82 -12.43 14.35
CA GLY A 298 27.82 -13.88 14.52
C GLY A 298 28.24 -14.33 15.93
N PRO A 299 28.01 -15.62 16.28
CA PRO A 299 28.47 -16.19 17.53
C PRO A 299 30.00 -16.12 17.64
N ASP A 300 30.52 -15.79 18.83
CA ASP A 300 31.95 -15.61 19.11
C ASP A 300 32.69 -14.58 18.22
N GLY A 301 31.96 -13.72 17.47
CA GLY A 301 32.56 -12.78 16.53
C GLY A 301 33.17 -13.43 15.28
N ALA A 302 32.82 -14.68 14.97
CA ALA A 302 33.19 -15.34 13.72
C ALA A 302 32.21 -14.97 12.59
N ARG A 303 32.69 -15.01 11.33
CA ARG A 303 31.86 -14.70 10.16
C ARG A 303 30.64 -15.63 10.10
N PRO A 304 29.42 -15.09 10.22
CA PRO A 304 28.22 -15.92 10.23
C PRO A 304 27.81 -16.39 8.83
N THR A 305 27.35 -17.64 8.72
CA THR A 305 26.49 -18.05 7.59
C THR A 305 25.05 -17.58 7.83
N TYR A 306 24.65 -17.56 9.10
CA TYR A 306 23.45 -16.93 9.65
C TYR A 306 23.85 -16.07 10.85
N ALA A 307 23.33 -14.84 10.97
CA ALA A 307 23.68 -13.98 12.08
C ALA A 307 22.95 -14.37 13.37
N CYS A 308 23.44 -13.90 14.53
CA CYS A 308 22.62 -13.83 15.73
C CYS A 308 21.58 -12.71 15.55
N ILE A 309 20.53 -12.99 14.76
CA ILE A 309 19.40 -12.08 14.50
C ILE A 309 18.91 -11.49 15.80
N GLY A 310 18.70 -10.17 15.85
CA GLY A 310 18.27 -9.41 17.03
C GLY A 310 19.42 -8.92 17.92
N ALA A 311 20.66 -9.23 17.59
CA ALA A 311 21.85 -8.66 18.24
C ALA A 311 21.95 -7.13 18.00
N LEU A 312 21.45 -6.65 16.86
CA LEU A 312 21.43 -5.26 16.39
C LEU A 312 22.81 -4.59 16.48
N LYS A 313 23.82 -5.30 16.01
CA LYS A 313 25.21 -4.84 15.93
C LYS A 313 25.83 -5.38 14.66
N PHE A 314 26.46 -4.52 13.87
CA PHE A 314 27.17 -4.95 12.66
C PHE A 314 28.24 -5.99 12.99
N ASP A 315 28.29 -7.06 12.19
CA ASP A 315 29.35 -8.04 12.29
C ASP A 315 30.68 -7.45 11.82
N LYS A 316 31.71 -7.51 12.68
CA LYS A 316 33.02 -6.90 12.39
C LYS A 316 33.85 -7.66 11.35
N THR A 317 33.47 -8.89 10.99
CA THR A 317 34.17 -9.64 9.93
C THR A 317 33.59 -9.31 8.57
N MET A 318 32.27 -9.11 8.48
CA MET A 318 31.58 -8.71 7.25
C MET A 318 31.67 -7.21 7.00
N TYR A 319 31.59 -6.40 8.06
CA TYR A 319 31.65 -4.95 8.01
C TYR A 319 32.69 -4.40 9.02
N PRO A 320 34.00 -4.58 8.75
CA PRO A 320 35.07 -4.14 9.66
C PRO A 320 35.00 -2.64 10.00
N ASP A 321 34.59 -1.81 9.03
CA ASP A 321 34.34 -0.38 9.19
C ASP A 321 32.93 -0.02 8.68
N ALA A 322 31.90 -0.53 9.37
CA ALA A 322 30.51 -0.24 9.03
C ALA A 322 30.20 1.28 8.99
N GLN A 323 30.78 2.06 9.90
CA GLN A 323 30.60 3.52 9.94
C GLN A 323 31.18 4.17 8.68
N GLY A 324 32.41 3.82 8.30
CA GLY A 324 33.04 4.30 7.07
C GLY A 324 32.23 3.97 5.82
N THR A 325 31.65 2.77 5.73
CA THR A 325 30.75 2.39 4.62
C THR A 325 29.49 3.25 4.59
N ILE A 326 28.86 3.50 5.73
CA ILE A 326 27.66 4.36 5.83
C ILE A 326 27.99 5.80 5.39
N ASP A 327 29.09 6.35 5.89
CA ASP A 327 29.53 7.71 5.55
C ASP A 327 29.90 7.82 4.06
N TRP A 328 30.55 6.79 3.51
CA TRP A 328 30.87 6.68 2.08
C TRP A 328 29.61 6.67 1.21
N MET A 329 28.58 5.90 1.58
CA MET A 329 27.30 5.89 0.87
C MET A 329 26.63 7.26 0.93
N ARG A 330 26.59 7.87 2.11
CA ARG A 330 26.00 9.20 2.33
C ARG A 330 26.70 10.26 1.49
N SER A 331 28.03 10.22 1.38
CA SER A 331 28.80 11.13 0.52
C SER A 331 28.44 11.03 -0.98
N ARG A 332 27.83 9.91 -1.38
CA ARG A 332 27.32 9.64 -2.74
C ARG A 332 25.81 9.86 -2.87
N GLY A 333 25.19 10.41 -1.84
CA GLY A 333 23.75 10.65 -1.77
C GLY A 333 22.91 9.40 -1.55
N VAL A 334 23.51 8.23 -1.27
CA VAL A 334 22.79 6.98 -1.01
C VAL A 334 22.67 6.76 0.49
N ASN A 335 21.49 6.38 0.94
CA ASN A 335 21.19 6.12 2.34
C ASN A 335 21.36 4.64 2.67
N MET A 336 21.91 4.34 3.85
CA MET A 336 22.00 2.98 4.36
C MET A 336 20.71 2.58 5.07
N GLY A 337 20.21 1.40 4.72
CA GLY A 337 19.15 0.69 5.41
C GLY A 337 19.60 -0.64 6.02
N VAL A 338 18.85 -1.13 7.00
CA VAL A 338 19.08 -2.45 7.60
C VAL A 338 17.79 -3.24 7.73
N TRP A 339 17.90 -4.56 7.60
CA TRP A 339 16.86 -5.51 7.98
C TRP A 339 16.80 -5.70 9.50
N VAL A 340 15.60 -5.75 10.07
CA VAL A 340 15.38 -5.89 11.52
C VAL A 340 14.23 -6.88 11.77
N ALA A 341 14.30 -7.61 12.90
CA ALA A 341 13.22 -8.46 13.41
C ALA A 341 12.98 -8.23 14.92
N PRO A 342 11.80 -8.62 15.45
CA PRO A 342 11.42 -8.46 16.86
C PRO A 342 11.73 -9.69 17.75
N PHE A 343 12.71 -10.51 17.37
CA PHE A 343 13.16 -11.67 18.16
C PHE A 343 14.68 -11.77 18.14
N LEU A 344 15.21 -12.59 19.04
CA LEU A 344 16.62 -12.97 19.04
C LEU A 344 16.81 -14.44 18.68
N SER A 345 17.76 -14.78 17.81
CA SER A 345 18.18 -16.18 17.61
C SER A 345 18.77 -16.76 18.90
N LYS A 346 18.43 -18.00 19.26
CA LYS A 346 19.10 -18.71 20.37
C LYS A 346 20.46 -19.26 20.00
N ALA A 347 20.60 -19.66 18.74
CA ALA A 347 21.82 -20.21 18.20
C ALA A 347 21.94 -19.86 16.73
N SER A 348 23.18 -19.80 16.25
CA SER A 348 23.50 -19.74 14.84
C SER A 348 24.69 -20.62 14.52
N ASP A 349 24.67 -21.31 13.38
CA ASP A 349 25.71 -22.24 12.94
C ASP A 349 26.14 -23.24 14.03
N GLY A 350 25.16 -23.73 14.81
CA GLY A 350 25.37 -24.70 15.90
C GLY A 350 25.95 -24.13 17.20
N LYS A 351 26.15 -22.81 17.28
CA LYS A 351 26.68 -22.11 18.46
C LYS A 351 25.63 -21.19 19.10
N GLU A 352 25.70 -21.03 20.41
CA GLU A 352 24.77 -20.17 21.15
C GLU A 352 24.96 -18.70 20.80
N CYS A 353 23.84 -17.99 20.64
CA CYS A 353 23.82 -16.55 20.44
C CYS A 353 23.63 -15.85 21.79
N PRO A 354 24.60 -15.02 22.22
CA PRO A 354 24.51 -14.35 23.50
C PRO A 354 23.41 -13.29 23.51
N HIS A 355 22.83 -13.03 24.68
CA HIS A 355 21.88 -11.95 24.89
C HIS A 355 22.04 -11.24 26.22
N ASP A 356 21.65 -9.98 26.24
CA ASP A 356 21.74 -9.07 27.38
C ASP A 356 20.36 -8.61 27.90
N TYR A 357 19.28 -9.24 27.42
CA TYR A 357 17.92 -8.95 27.87
C TYR A 357 17.70 -9.33 29.35
N PRO A 358 17.02 -8.48 30.15
CA PRO A 358 16.63 -8.80 31.52
C PRO A 358 15.74 -10.04 31.64
N ALA A 359 15.70 -10.67 32.82
CA ALA A 359 14.80 -11.79 33.09
C ALA A 359 13.32 -11.42 32.87
N GLY A 360 12.55 -12.31 32.25
CA GLY A 360 11.14 -12.08 31.91
C GLY A 360 10.91 -11.23 30.65
N SER A 361 11.96 -10.96 29.85
CA SER A 361 11.84 -10.15 28.64
C SER A 361 11.25 -10.89 27.43
N PHE A 362 11.05 -12.21 27.52
CA PHE A 362 10.67 -13.03 26.39
C PHE A 362 9.31 -13.70 26.58
N ALA A 363 8.56 -13.78 25.50
CA ALA A 363 7.32 -14.52 25.41
C ALA A 363 7.58 -15.89 24.75
N GLN A 364 6.86 -16.93 25.17
CA GLN A 364 7.02 -18.26 24.60
C GLN A 364 6.05 -18.44 23.43
N SER A 365 6.57 -18.61 22.22
CA SER A 365 5.80 -18.97 21.01
C SER A 365 5.90 -20.46 20.68
N ASP A 366 5.36 -20.84 19.52
CA ASP A 366 5.54 -22.15 18.89
C ASP A 366 6.96 -22.38 18.33
N ARG A 367 7.84 -21.38 18.32
CA ARG A 367 9.23 -21.51 17.90
C ARG A 367 10.16 -21.68 19.09
N THR A 368 10.97 -22.74 19.06
CA THR A 368 11.88 -23.08 20.16
C THR A 368 13.30 -22.57 19.99
N ASN A 369 13.69 -22.20 18.76
CA ASN A 369 15.06 -21.79 18.39
C ASN A 369 15.31 -20.27 18.48
N VAL A 370 14.34 -19.51 18.97
CA VAL A 370 14.39 -18.05 19.12
C VAL A 370 13.88 -17.63 20.49
N TRP A 371 14.25 -16.44 20.91
CA TRP A 371 13.67 -15.71 22.02
C TRP A 371 12.78 -14.59 21.46
N ASP A 372 11.45 -14.76 21.53
CA ASP A 372 10.51 -13.72 21.12
C ASP A 372 10.47 -12.61 22.16
N ILE A 373 10.74 -11.37 21.75
CA ILE A 373 10.77 -10.23 22.67
C ILE A 373 9.33 -9.90 23.08
N ASP A 374 9.04 -9.87 24.37
CA ASP A 374 7.74 -9.41 24.87
C ASP A 374 7.67 -7.88 24.77
N LEU A 375 7.22 -7.36 23.62
CA LEU A 375 7.06 -5.92 23.41
C LEU A 375 5.93 -5.28 24.23
N THR A 376 5.14 -6.07 24.96
CA THR A 376 4.17 -5.57 25.94
C THR A 376 4.80 -5.37 27.32
N ASN A 377 5.94 -6.04 27.60
CA ASN A 377 6.74 -5.78 28.76
C ASN A 377 7.55 -4.48 28.55
N PRO A 378 7.30 -3.40 29.34
CA PRO A 378 7.97 -2.12 29.14
C PRO A 378 9.49 -2.19 29.30
N VAL A 379 10.01 -3.12 30.12
CA VAL A 379 11.45 -3.31 30.31
C VAL A 379 12.09 -3.92 29.05
N ALA A 380 11.47 -4.97 28.51
CA ALA A 380 11.95 -5.63 27.30
C ALA A 380 11.89 -4.70 26.08
N ARG A 381 10.78 -3.96 25.94
CA ARG A 381 10.61 -2.96 24.87
C ARG A 381 11.65 -1.86 24.96
N ALA A 382 11.91 -1.31 26.14
CA ALA A 382 12.93 -0.27 26.33
C ALA A 382 14.34 -0.76 25.98
N HIS A 383 14.68 -2.01 26.32
CA HIS A 383 15.96 -2.61 25.95
C HIS A 383 16.10 -2.79 24.44
N TYR A 384 15.05 -3.29 23.77
CA TYR A 384 15.01 -3.40 22.31
C TYR A 384 15.16 -2.04 21.62
N GLU A 385 14.41 -1.03 22.08
CA GLU A 385 14.49 0.34 21.58
C GLU A 385 15.89 0.94 21.75
N ALA A 386 16.58 0.70 22.86
CA ALA A 386 17.95 1.18 23.07
C ALA A 386 18.95 0.57 22.05
N LYS A 387 18.78 -0.71 21.70
CA LYS A 387 19.61 -1.37 20.68
C LYS A 387 19.34 -0.81 19.29
N LEU A 388 18.07 -0.57 18.94
CA LEU A 388 17.69 0.09 17.69
C LEU A 388 18.30 1.49 17.59
N GLU A 389 18.20 2.30 18.65
CA GLU A 389 18.79 3.63 18.70
C GLU A 389 20.30 3.61 18.44
N SER A 390 21.02 2.61 18.99
CA SER A 390 22.45 2.47 18.76
C SER A 390 22.79 2.29 17.27
N VAL A 391 22.00 1.50 16.53
CA VAL A 391 22.19 1.29 15.10
C VAL A 391 21.83 2.55 14.31
N PHE A 392 20.71 3.19 14.65
CA PHE A 392 20.25 4.37 13.92
C PHE A 392 21.18 5.56 14.08
N ARG A 393 21.84 5.71 15.24
CA ARG A 393 22.86 6.75 15.48
C ARG A 393 24.09 6.65 14.60
N MET A 394 24.34 5.49 13.97
CA MET A 394 25.42 5.33 12.97
C MET A 394 25.09 6.03 11.65
N GLY A 395 23.86 6.51 11.45
CA GLY A 395 23.38 7.11 10.19
C GLY A 395 22.43 6.22 9.38
N VAL A 396 22.07 5.05 9.92
CA VAL A 396 21.04 4.18 9.33
C VAL A 396 19.67 4.84 9.48
N ASN A 397 19.05 5.20 8.36
CA ASN A 397 17.77 5.93 8.33
C ASN A 397 16.70 5.25 7.44
N PHE A 398 16.92 4.00 7.09
CA PHE A 398 15.93 3.10 6.50
C PHE A 398 15.88 1.80 7.28
N VAL A 399 14.67 1.29 7.54
CA VAL A 399 14.48 -0.04 8.13
C VAL A 399 13.58 -0.88 7.23
N LYS A 400 14.10 -2.05 6.82
CA LYS A 400 13.26 -3.18 6.38
C LYS A 400 12.80 -3.91 7.64
N GLY A 401 11.59 -3.60 8.10
CA GLY A 401 10.96 -4.21 9.26
C GLY A 401 10.33 -5.54 8.89
N ASP A 402 11.11 -6.60 9.00
CA ASP A 402 10.67 -7.94 8.64
C ASP A 402 10.10 -8.69 9.86
N ARG A 403 9.37 -9.79 9.59
CA ARG A 403 8.83 -10.67 10.63
C ARG A 403 7.77 -9.97 11.50
N GLY A 404 7.48 -10.57 12.67
CA GLY A 404 6.47 -10.10 13.63
C GLY A 404 5.12 -10.81 13.53
N GLU A 405 4.83 -11.46 12.39
CA GLU A 405 3.63 -12.25 12.15
C GLU A 405 3.89 -13.76 11.98
N GLU A 406 5.15 -14.18 12.11
CA GLU A 406 5.53 -15.55 11.77
C GLU A 406 5.29 -16.58 12.86
N HIS A 407 5.42 -16.14 14.10
CA HIS A 407 5.32 -17.01 15.26
C HIS A 407 3.88 -17.04 15.75
N ASN A 408 3.39 -18.22 16.06
CA ASN A 408 2.05 -18.38 16.58
C ASN A 408 2.06 -18.04 18.06
N PHE A 409 1.44 -16.92 18.38
CA PHE A 409 1.33 -16.42 19.75
C PHE A 409 -0.03 -16.73 20.39
N GLU A 410 -0.91 -17.46 19.73
CA GLU A 410 -2.29 -17.63 20.20
C GLU A 410 -2.38 -18.20 21.62
N GLU A 411 -1.58 -19.23 21.92
CA GLU A 411 -1.52 -19.90 23.23
C GLU A 411 -0.52 -19.24 24.19
N THR A 412 0.11 -18.14 23.76
CA THR A 412 1.11 -17.42 24.57
C THR A 412 0.43 -16.55 25.62
N THR A 413 1.09 -16.40 26.78
CA THR A 413 0.75 -15.35 27.75
C THR A 413 1.88 -14.32 27.76
N PHE A 414 1.55 -13.08 27.43
CA PHE A 414 2.46 -11.94 27.52
C PHE A 414 2.23 -11.17 28.82
N ALA A 415 3.15 -10.30 29.20
CA ALA A 415 2.97 -9.37 30.31
C ALA A 415 1.71 -8.50 30.14
N GLY A 416 1.37 -8.14 28.89
CA GLY A 416 0.21 -7.34 28.53
C GLY A 416 -1.11 -8.10 28.38
N GLY A 417 -1.13 -9.43 28.55
CA GLY A 417 -2.36 -10.24 28.47
C GLY A 417 -2.26 -11.47 27.56
N PRO A 418 -3.42 -12.06 27.20
CA PRO A 418 -3.46 -13.28 26.42
C PRO A 418 -3.09 -13.06 24.96
N GLY A 419 -2.40 -14.05 24.39
CA GLY A 419 -1.93 -14.06 23.02
C GLY A 419 -3.03 -13.94 21.96
N THR A 420 -4.24 -14.42 22.24
CA THR A 420 -5.42 -14.23 21.37
C THR A 420 -5.75 -12.77 21.06
N LEU A 421 -5.37 -11.84 21.96
CA LEU A 421 -5.57 -10.39 21.78
C LEU A 421 -4.31 -9.69 21.27
N ILE A 422 -3.13 -10.23 21.58
CA ILE A 422 -1.84 -9.59 21.26
C ILE A 422 -1.30 -10.01 19.90
N HIS A 423 -1.62 -11.20 19.41
CA HIS A 423 -1.03 -11.76 18.19
C HIS A 423 -1.14 -10.82 16.97
N ASN A 424 -2.33 -10.28 16.69
CA ASN A 424 -2.49 -9.31 15.59
C ASN A 424 -2.03 -7.89 15.95
N GLN A 425 -1.81 -7.59 17.23
CA GLN A 425 -1.27 -6.31 17.69
C GLN A 425 0.27 -6.30 17.68
N TYR A 426 0.91 -7.46 17.75
CA TYR A 426 2.35 -7.58 17.90
C TYR A 426 3.14 -6.91 16.76
N PRO A 427 2.77 -7.05 15.46
CA PRO A 427 3.40 -6.28 14.39
C PRO A 427 3.35 -4.76 14.58
N LEU A 428 2.25 -4.24 15.12
CA LEU A 428 2.09 -2.81 15.42
C LEU A 428 3.04 -2.38 16.54
N LEU A 429 3.14 -3.15 17.64
CA LEU A 429 4.06 -2.85 18.74
C LEU A 429 5.52 -2.83 18.29
N TYR A 430 5.86 -3.75 17.39
CA TYR A 430 7.17 -3.80 16.75
C TYR A 430 7.43 -2.56 15.90
N ALA A 431 6.53 -2.24 14.97
CA ALA A 431 6.63 -1.06 14.11
C ALA A 431 6.72 0.24 14.92
N GLU A 432 5.92 0.39 15.98
CA GLU A 432 5.98 1.55 16.87
C GLU A 432 7.36 1.70 17.52
N SER A 433 7.97 0.60 17.97
CA SER A 433 9.29 0.63 18.62
C SER A 433 10.37 1.10 17.64
N VAL A 434 10.33 0.61 16.40
CA VAL A 434 11.23 1.04 15.32
C VAL A 434 11.03 2.50 14.95
N VAL A 435 9.79 2.90 14.64
CA VAL A 435 9.44 4.27 14.22
C VAL A 435 9.76 5.28 15.32
N LYS A 436 9.49 4.95 16.59
CA LYS A 436 9.83 5.80 17.74
C LYS A 436 11.32 6.09 17.79
N MET A 437 12.16 5.08 17.58
CA MET A 437 13.62 5.25 17.62
C MET A 437 14.17 5.94 16.36
N LEU A 438 13.65 5.62 15.18
CA LEU A 438 14.01 6.36 13.94
C LEU A 438 13.68 7.84 14.09
N ARG A 439 12.47 8.18 14.53
CA ARG A 439 12.05 9.57 14.73
C ARG A 439 12.85 10.28 15.81
N LYS A 440 13.21 9.57 16.89
CA LYS A 440 14.08 10.12 17.95
C LYS A 440 15.45 10.53 17.41
N VAL A 441 16.03 9.75 16.49
CA VAL A 441 17.39 10.00 15.97
C VAL A 441 17.39 10.95 14.77
N HIS A 442 16.45 10.80 13.84
CA HIS A 442 16.47 11.47 12.53
C HIS A 442 15.37 12.51 12.33
N GLY A 443 14.49 12.74 13.31
CA GLY A 443 13.28 13.54 13.10
C GLY A 443 12.39 12.86 12.07
N ASP A 444 11.97 13.56 11.02
CA ASP A 444 11.15 12.97 9.95
C ASP A 444 11.98 12.50 8.73
N ASP A 445 13.31 12.62 8.75
CA ASP A 445 14.20 12.14 7.68
C ASP A 445 14.55 10.65 7.83
N TYR A 446 13.52 9.80 7.73
CA TYR A 446 13.68 8.35 7.69
C TYR A 446 12.63 7.69 6.80
N THR A 447 12.91 6.46 6.40
CA THR A 447 12.02 5.64 5.59
C THR A 447 11.88 4.25 6.21
N THR A 448 10.78 3.56 5.92
CA THR A 448 10.47 2.26 6.52
C THR A 448 9.75 1.39 5.53
N LEU A 449 10.05 0.10 5.52
CA LEU A 449 9.37 -0.87 4.71
C LEU A 449 9.07 -2.12 5.53
N PHE A 450 7.80 -2.35 5.86
CA PHE A 450 7.36 -3.51 6.64
C PHE A 450 6.58 -4.50 5.78
N ARG A 451 6.46 -5.75 6.21
CA ARG A 451 5.63 -6.76 5.52
C ARG A 451 4.43 -7.23 6.34
N ALA A 452 4.55 -7.14 7.66
CA ALA A 452 3.49 -7.46 8.60
C ALA A 452 2.69 -6.20 8.88
N GLY A 453 1.38 -6.34 9.01
CA GLY A 453 0.47 -5.21 9.01
C GLY A 453 -0.79 -5.41 9.85
N GLY A 454 -1.58 -4.36 9.98
CA GLY A 454 -2.89 -4.37 10.63
C GLY A 454 -3.38 -2.96 10.92
N ASP A 455 -4.62 -2.82 11.40
CA ASP A 455 -5.15 -1.47 11.63
C ASP A 455 -4.30 -0.69 12.65
N GLY A 456 -4.09 0.60 12.40
CA GLY A 456 -3.21 1.47 13.17
C GLY A 456 -1.82 1.67 12.54
N MET A 457 -1.31 0.68 11.80
CA MET A 457 -0.04 0.80 11.08
C MET A 457 0.03 1.88 9.98
N PRO A 458 -1.06 2.24 9.24
CA PRO A 458 -0.96 3.35 8.27
C PRO A 458 -0.55 4.68 8.93
N GLY A 459 -0.94 4.88 10.18
CA GLY A 459 -0.66 6.11 10.92
C GLY A 459 0.77 6.25 11.43
N ILE A 460 1.65 5.28 11.19
CA ILE A 460 3.05 5.33 11.66
C ILE A 460 4.10 4.91 10.62
N LEU A 461 3.75 4.11 9.61
CA LEU A 461 4.69 3.60 8.61
C LEU A 461 4.68 4.41 7.31
N HIS A 462 5.84 4.44 6.65
CA HIS A 462 6.03 5.10 5.34
C HIS A 462 5.83 4.17 4.14
N GLY A 463 6.04 2.85 4.30
CA GLY A 463 5.99 1.91 3.19
C GLY A 463 5.79 0.46 3.62
N PHE A 464 5.32 -0.34 2.67
CA PHE A 464 5.06 -1.77 2.85
C PHE A 464 5.56 -2.59 1.66
N TRP A 465 6.19 -3.72 1.94
CA TRP A 465 6.59 -4.66 0.90
C TRP A 465 5.66 -5.86 0.87
N GLN A 466 5.37 -6.32 -0.35
CA GLN A 466 4.41 -7.36 -0.66
C GLN A 466 4.84 -8.76 -0.24
N ALA A 467 5.90 -8.96 0.55
CA ALA A 467 6.42 -10.25 0.98
C ALA A 467 7.06 -11.12 -0.12
N ASP A 468 7.43 -12.36 0.24
CA ASP A 468 8.31 -13.23 -0.53
C ASP A 468 7.58 -13.91 -1.71
N ALA A 469 7.44 -13.26 -2.86
CA ALA A 469 6.85 -13.91 -4.03
C ALA A 469 7.80 -14.94 -4.67
N ASP A 470 7.26 -15.93 -5.37
CA ASP A 470 8.05 -16.81 -6.23
C ASP A 470 8.59 -16.06 -7.44
N MET A 471 9.80 -16.43 -7.90
CA MET A 471 10.35 -15.98 -9.18
C MET A 471 9.63 -16.66 -10.36
N SER A 472 8.34 -16.37 -10.53
CA SER A 472 7.49 -16.91 -11.60
C SER A 472 6.41 -15.92 -12.02
N PHE A 473 5.78 -16.15 -13.18
CA PHE A 473 4.62 -15.35 -13.60
C PHE A 473 3.41 -15.51 -12.66
N ASP A 474 3.26 -16.65 -11.98
CA ASP A 474 2.29 -16.82 -10.91
C ASP A 474 2.61 -15.91 -9.71
N GLY A 475 3.90 -15.79 -9.34
CA GLY A 475 4.37 -14.85 -8.34
C GLY A 475 4.03 -13.40 -8.70
N LEU A 476 4.26 -13.00 -9.96
CA LEU A 476 3.90 -11.67 -10.47
C LEU A 476 2.37 -11.43 -10.42
N ARG A 477 1.57 -12.43 -10.77
CA ARG A 477 0.10 -12.37 -10.73
C ARG A 477 -0.43 -12.17 -9.30
N LEU A 478 0.11 -12.93 -8.35
CA LEU A 478 -0.23 -12.84 -6.94
C LEU A 478 0.23 -11.51 -6.32
N SER A 479 1.40 -11.01 -6.74
CA SER A 479 1.93 -9.71 -6.33
C SER A 479 1.05 -8.57 -6.85
N THR A 480 0.58 -8.66 -8.10
CA THR A 480 -0.37 -7.71 -8.68
C THR A 480 -1.65 -7.63 -7.85
N ARG A 481 -2.27 -8.78 -7.50
CA ARG A 481 -3.45 -8.82 -6.61
C ARG A 481 -3.16 -8.26 -5.23
N ARG A 482 -2.02 -8.60 -4.63
CA ARG A 482 -1.65 -8.07 -3.31
C ARG A 482 -1.49 -6.56 -3.34
N GLY A 483 -0.89 -6.00 -4.39
CA GLY A 483 -0.80 -4.55 -4.56
C GLY A 483 -2.17 -3.87 -4.62
N ILE A 484 -3.13 -4.50 -5.31
CA ILE A 484 -4.53 -4.04 -5.38
C ILE A 484 -5.22 -4.07 -4.01
N ASN A 485 -4.89 -5.02 -3.13
CA ASN A 485 -5.56 -5.18 -1.83
C ASN A 485 -4.91 -4.42 -0.68
N SER A 486 -3.58 -4.23 -0.72
CA SER A 486 -2.77 -3.83 0.44
C SER A 486 -3.14 -2.47 1.04
N TRP A 487 -3.71 -1.56 0.24
CA TRP A 487 -4.06 -0.21 0.69
C TRP A 487 -4.97 -0.20 1.92
N ILE A 488 -5.88 -1.16 2.05
CA ILE A 488 -6.92 -1.13 3.08
C ILE A 488 -6.41 -1.49 4.49
N SER A 489 -5.35 -2.30 4.58
CA SER A 489 -4.68 -2.64 5.85
C SER A 489 -3.64 -1.60 6.27
N GLY A 490 -3.61 -0.45 5.59
CA GLY A 490 -2.71 0.65 5.92
C GLY A 490 -1.43 0.73 5.11
N HIS A 491 -1.44 0.19 3.90
CA HIS A 491 -0.26 0.12 3.05
C HIS A 491 -0.51 0.76 1.68
N PRO A 492 -0.96 2.03 1.61
CA PRO A 492 -1.18 2.69 0.32
C PRO A 492 0.13 2.93 -0.44
N VAL A 493 1.25 3.04 0.27
CA VAL A 493 2.60 3.11 -0.29
C VAL A 493 3.22 1.71 -0.21
N GLN A 494 3.13 0.97 -1.31
CA GLN A 494 3.50 -0.45 -1.35
C GLN A 494 4.26 -0.84 -2.62
N GLY A 495 5.00 -1.95 -2.56
CA GLY A 495 5.68 -2.54 -3.72
C GLY A 495 6.18 -3.97 -3.48
N SER A 496 6.68 -4.63 -4.52
CA SER A 496 7.14 -6.03 -4.48
C SER A 496 8.64 -6.15 -4.77
N ASP A 497 9.25 -7.28 -4.41
CA ASP A 497 10.57 -7.64 -4.92
C ASP A 497 10.53 -7.77 -6.45
N THR A 498 11.17 -6.84 -7.16
CA THR A 498 11.17 -6.87 -8.63
C THR A 498 11.86 -8.13 -9.13
N GLY A 499 11.09 -8.99 -9.80
CA GLY A 499 11.51 -10.31 -10.28
C GLY A 499 11.24 -11.48 -9.32
N GLY A 500 10.69 -11.21 -8.12
CA GLY A 500 10.41 -12.19 -7.10
C GLY A 500 11.58 -12.47 -6.15
N TYR A 501 11.27 -13.22 -5.08
CA TYR A 501 12.20 -13.55 -4.00
C TYR A 501 12.66 -15.01 -4.02
N ARG A 502 11.73 -15.98 -4.03
CA ARG A 502 12.11 -17.39 -3.95
C ARG A 502 12.50 -17.92 -5.33
N ASN A 503 13.77 -18.26 -5.43
CA ASN A 503 14.35 -18.89 -6.61
C ASN A 503 13.88 -20.34 -6.74
N LEU A 504 13.23 -20.67 -7.86
CA LEU A 504 12.74 -22.02 -8.19
C LEU A 504 13.71 -22.82 -9.07
N GLY A 505 14.93 -22.30 -9.28
CA GLY A 505 15.96 -22.91 -10.12
C GLY A 505 16.26 -22.08 -11.37
N GLY A 506 17.08 -21.03 -11.23
CA GLY A 506 17.60 -20.22 -12.35
C GLY A 506 17.50 -18.71 -12.19
N GLY A 507 16.88 -18.21 -11.12
CA GLY A 507 16.53 -16.80 -11.00
C GLY A 507 15.38 -16.40 -11.94
N PRO A 508 14.95 -15.13 -11.96
CA PRO A 508 13.93 -14.72 -12.92
C PRO A 508 14.53 -14.69 -14.34
N SER A 509 13.78 -15.25 -15.30
CA SER A 509 14.08 -15.12 -16.74
C SER A 509 14.12 -13.64 -17.15
N GLU A 510 14.74 -13.33 -18.29
CA GLU A 510 14.81 -12.00 -18.87
C GLU A 510 13.39 -11.40 -19.00
N SER A 511 12.46 -12.19 -19.58
CA SER A 511 11.06 -11.83 -19.73
C SER A 511 10.39 -11.54 -18.40
N LEU A 512 10.54 -12.42 -17.41
CA LEU A 512 9.93 -12.24 -16.09
C LEU A 512 10.46 -10.99 -15.39
N PHE A 513 11.78 -10.77 -15.39
CA PHE A 513 12.40 -9.62 -14.75
C PHE A 513 11.93 -8.30 -15.38
N VAL A 514 11.81 -8.26 -16.72
CA VAL A 514 11.27 -7.10 -17.44
C VAL A 514 9.80 -6.84 -17.09
N ARG A 515 8.94 -7.87 -17.17
CA ARG A 515 7.50 -7.71 -16.87
C ARG A 515 7.25 -7.26 -15.44
N TRP A 516 8.05 -7.77 -14.50
CA TRP A 516 7.97 -7.34 -13.12
C TRP A 516 8.45 -5.90 -12.93
N SER A 517 9.53 -5.50 -13.62
CA SER A 517 10.01 -4.13 -13.59
C SER A 517 8.95 -3.13 -14.09
N GLN A 518 8.19 -3.50 -15.14
CA GLN A 518 7.07 -2.71 -15.65
C GLN A 518 5.96 -2.53 -14.59
N MET A 519 5.63 -3.58 -13.83
CA MET A 519 4.68 -3.49 -12.70
C MET A 519 5.23 -2.61 -11.56
N SER A 520 6.51 -2.76 -11.22
CA SER A 520 7.18 -1.94 -10.20
C SER A 520 7.19 -0.46 -10.58
N ALA A 521 7.32 -0.13 -11.88
CA ALA A 521 7.37 1.26 -12.35
C ALA A 521 6.11 2.06 -12.01
N VAL A 522 4.95 1.41 -12.01
CA VAL A 522 3.64 2.03 -11.71
C VAL A 522 3.19 1.81 -10.27
N SER A 523 3.99 1.13 -9.45
CA SER A 523 3.72 0.91 -8.03
C SER A 523 4.34 2.03 -7.19
N PRO A 524 3.80 2.36 -6.00
CA PRO A 524 4.37 3.38 -5.12
C PRO A 524 5.82 3.11 -4.67
N VAL A 525 6.19 1.85 -4.46
CA VAL A 525 7.56 1.45 -4.11
C VAL A 525 8.15 0.61 -5.23
N PHE A 526 9.30 1.05 -5.75
CA PHE A 526 10.15 0.25 -6.62
C PHE A 526 11.38 -0.22 -5.83
N GLN A 527 11.42 -1.50 -5.50
CA GLN A 527 12.62 -2.14 -4.95
C GLN A 527 13.16 -3.21 -5.89
N VAL A 528 14.47 -3.28 -6.01
CA VAL A 528 15.19 -4.29 -6.80
C VAL A 528 16.24 -4.96 -5.93
N GLY A 529 16.24 -6.28 -5.93
CA GLY A 529 17.05 -7.09 -5.05
C GLY A 529 16.36 -8.43 -4.78
N SER A 530 17.14 -9.43 -4.37
CA SER A 530 16.66 -10.79 -4.02
C SER A 530 17.86 -11.69 -3.66
N SER A 531 17.63 -13.02 -3.64
CA SER A 531 18.63 -14.08 -3.57
C SER A 531 19.11 -14.59 -4.95
N GLY A 532 18.54 -14.10 -6.06
CA GLY A 532 18.86 -14.55 -7.43
C GLY A 532 19.52 -13.49 -8.32
N ARG A 533 19.47 -13.71 -9.63
CA ARG A 533 20.11 -12.85 -10.66
C ARG A 533 19.60 -11.39 -10.63
N ASN A 534 18.36 -11.16 -10.24
CA ASN A 534 17.77 -9.84 -10.02
C ASN A 534 18.42 -9.04 -8.86
N SER A 535 19.21 -9.69 -8.01
CA SER A 535 20.04 -9.00 -7.01
C SER A 535 21.20 -8.20 -7.61
N THR A 536 21.61 -8.54 -8.83
CA THR A 536 22.71 -7.90 -9.55
C THR A 536 22.27 -7.64 -10.99
N PRO A 537 21.31 -6.72 -11.21
CA PRO A 537 20.62 -6.60 -12.51
C PRO A 537 21.56 -6.34 -13.69
N TRP A 538 22.75 -5.80 -13.46
CA TRP A 538 23.79 -5.61 -14.49
C TRP A 538 24.40 -6.90 -15.05
N VAL A 539 24.08 -8.08 -14.51
CA VAL A 539 24.53 -9.37 -15.06
C VAL A 539 23.58 -9.94 -16.11
N TYR A 540 22.39 -9.34 -16.28
CA TYR A 540 21.54 -9.63 -17.43
C TYR A 540 22.16 -9.08 -18.71
N ASP A 541 21.69 -9.56 -19.87
CA ASP A 541 22.08 -8.97 -21.15
C ASP A 541 21.71 -7.48 -21.23
N ALA A 542 22.38 -6.76 -22.14
CA ALA A 542 22.22 -5.32 -22.28
C ALA A 542 20.75 -4.91 -22.55
N ALA A 543 20.03 -5.68 -23.36
CA ALA A 543 18.65 -5.34 -23.72
C ALA A 543 17.68 -5.48 -22.53
N THR A 544 17.90 -6.49 -21.69
CA THR A 544 17.15 -6.72 -20.45
C THR A 544 17.47 -5.67 -19.40
N PHE A 545 18.76 -5.34 -19.22
CA PHE A 545 19.16 -4.28 -18.32
C PHE A 545 18.61 -2.92 -18.75
N ASP A 546 18.63 -2.61 -20.05
CA ASP A 546 18.07 -1.36 -20.57
C ASP A 546 16.56 -1.26 -20.35
N ARG A 547 15.82 -2.37 -20.47
CA ARG A 547 14.38 -2.42 -20.15
C ARG A 547 14.12 -2.19 -18.65
N PHE A 548 14.93 -2.78 -17.78
CA PHE A 548 14.88 -2.50 -16.35
C PHE A 548 15.15 -1.03 -16.05
N LYS A 549 16.21 -0.45 -16.66
CA LYS A 549 16.53 0.97 -16.53
C LYS A 549 15.38 1.86 -17.02
N ARG A 550 14.75 1.55 -18.15
CA ARG A 550 13.56 2.27 -18.65
C ARG A 550 12.41 2.23 -17.66
N ALA A 551 12.15 1.08 -17.04
CA ALA A 551 11.12 0.95 -16.00
C ALA A 551 11.46 1.80 -14.75
N ALA A 552 12.72 1.78 -14.30
CA ALA A 552 13.17 2.63 -13.20
C ALA A 552 13.04 4.12 -13.53
N VAL A 553 13.38 4.53 -14.75
CA VAL A 553 13.16 5.90 -15.23
C VAL A 553 11.67 6.24 -15.23
N LEU A 554 10.81 5.41 -15.82
CA LEU A 554 9.36 5.62 -15.84
C LEU A 554 8.78 5.82 -14.44
N HIS A 555 9.29 5.09 -13.44
CA HIS A 555 8.89 5.27 -12.04
C HIS A 555 9.18 6.70 -11.54
N TYR A 556 10.37 7.24 -11.84
CA TYR A 556 10.75 8.61 -11.49
C TYR A 556 9.95 9.64 -12.30
N GLU A 557 9.62 9.34 -13.56
CA GLU A 557 8.76 10.20 -14.37
C GLU A 557 7.33 10.26 -13.79
N LEU A 558 6.81 9.13 -13.28
CA LEU A 558 5.50 9.01 -12.61
C LEU A 558 5.49 9.50 -11.16
N PHE A 559 6.65 9.63 -10.51
CA PHE A 559 6.76 10.01 -9.10
C PHE A 559 5.90 11.23 -8.73
N PRO A 560 5.87 12.35 -9.48
CA PRO A 560 5.04 13.50 -9.11
C PRO A 560 3.54 13.14 -8.98
N TYR A 561 3.03 12.26 -9.84
CA TYR A 561 1.65 11.80 -9.77
C TYR A 561 1.43 10.79 -8.64
N LEU A 562 2.35 9.84 -8.45
CA LEU A 562 2.32 8.89 -7.34
C LEU A 562 2.34 9.61 -5.99
N TYR A 563 3.21 10.61 -5.84
CA TYR A 563 3.32 11.43 -4.64
C TYR A 563 2.09 12.31 -4.42
N ALA A 564 1.51 12.87 -5.49
CA ALA A 564 0.23 13.58 -5.39
C ALA A 564 -0.91 12.65 -4.91
N GLN A 565 -0.90 11.37 -5.31
CA GLN A 565 -1.86 10.40 -4.76
C GLN A 565 -1.53 10.03 -3.30
N ALA A 566 -0.25 10.02 -2.91
CA ALA A 566 0.14 9.81 -1.51
C ALA A 566 -0.33 10.95 -0.60
N VAL A 567 -0.27 12.20 -1.08
CA VAL A 567 -0.86 13.36 -0.39
C VAL A 567 -2.37 13.18 -0.22
N LYS A 568 -3.09 12.79 -1.27
CA LYS A 568 -4.53 12.49 -1.16
C LYS A 568 -4.80 11.35 -0.17
N ALA A 569 -4.02 10.27 -0.23
CA ALA A 569 -4.13 9.15 0.71
C ALA A 569 -3.93 9.62 2.16
N HIS A 570 -2.98 10.54 2.40
CA HIS A 570 -2.77 11.14 3.72
C HIS A 570 -3.95 12.02 4.17
N GLU A 571 -4.56 12.76 3.24
CA GLU A 571 -5.66 13.70 3.54
C GLU A 571 -7.00 13.01 3.77
N ASP A 572 -7.33 11.97 2.99
CA ASP A 572 -8.66 11.36 3.00
C ASP A 572 -8.67 9.81 2.95
N GLY A 573 -7.50 9.16 2.96
CA GLY A 573 -7.37 7.70 2.92
C GLY A 573 -7.51 7.08 1.53
N THR A 574 -7.77 7.85 0.47
CA THR A 574 -7.97 7.31 -0.89
C THR A 574 -6.76 6.48 -1.34
N PRO A 575 -6.96 5.27 -1.89
CA PRO A 575 -5.84 4.42 -2.27
C PRO A 575 -5.04 5.02 -3.44
N ILE A 576 -3.72 4.77 -3.47
CA ILE A 576 -2.89 5.13 -4.64
C ILE A 576 -3.15 4.13 -5.77
N THR A 577 -2.90 2.84 -5.49
CA THR A 577 -3.30 1.71 -6.33
C THR A 577 -4.74 1.33 -5.99
N GLN A 578 -5.67 1.52 -6.92
CA GLN A 578 -7.10 1.36 -6.70
C GLN A 578 -7.66 0.16 -7.48
N PRO A 579 -8.37 -0.76 -6.83
CA PRO A 579 -9.16 -1.78 -7.52
C PRO A 579 -10.12 -1.13 -8.50
N MET A 580 -10.35 -1.74 -9.66
CA MET A 580 -11.29 -1.20 -10.65
C MET A 580 -12.69 -0.99 -10.05
N ALA A 581 -13.13 -1.93 -9.20
CA ALA A 581 -14.39 -1.86 -8.47
C ALA A 581 -14.49 -0.71 -7.44
N PHE A 582 -13.36 -0.15 -6.97
CA PHE A 582 -13.37 1.01 -6.08
C PHE A 582 -13.85 2.27 -6.81
N GLN A 583 -13.41 2.44 -8.07
CA GLN A 583 -13.79 3.56 -8.94
C GLN A 583 -15.12 3.30 -9.67
N HIS A 584 -15.39 2.05 -10.01
CA HIS A 584 -16.54 1.65 -10.84
C HIS A 584 -17.40 0.57 -10.15
N PRO A 585 -17.90 0.81 -8.93
CA PRO A 585 -18.59 -0.21 -8.12
C PRO A 585 -19.89 -0.76 -8.76
N ALA A 586 -20.47 -0.03 -9.71
CA ALA A 586 -21.68 -0.42 -10.42
C ALA A 586 -21.45 -1.36 -11.63
N SER A 587 -20.20 -1.55 -12.08
CA SER A 587 -19.88 -2.43 -13.22
C SER A 587 -19.45 -3.81 -12.75
N ALA A 588 -20.09 -4.85 -13.29
CA ALA A 588 -19.73 -6.24 -12.99
C ALA A 588 -18.32 -6.60 -13.51
N GLU A 589 -17.88 -5.99 -14.61
CA GLU A 589 -16.55 -6.17 -15.18
C GLU A 589 -15.46 -5.62 -14.25
N ALA A 590 -15.73 -4.49 -13.57
CA ALA A 590 -14.81 -3.90 -12.60
C ALA A 590 -14.52 -4.84 -11.41
N TRP A 591 -15.50 -5.64 -11.00
CA TRP A 591 -15.33 -6.65 -9.93
C TRP A 591 -14.56 -7.90 -10.38
N LYS A 592 -14.52 -8.18 -11.69
CA LYS A 592 -13.76 -9.30 -12.28
C LYS A 592 -12.31 -8.92 -12.59
N ALA A 593 -12.01 -7.63 -12.68
CA ALA A 593 -10.70 -7.11 -13.06
C ALA A 593 -9.69 -7.17 -11.90
N ASP A 594 -8.97 -8.29 -11.78
CA ASP A 594 -8.00 -8.55 -10.70
C ASP A 594 -6.52 -8.54 -11.15
N GLN A 595 -6.26 -8.31 -12.44
CA GLN A 595 -4.94 -8.18 -13.05
C GLN A 595 -4.68 -6.79 -13.68
N GLN A 596 -5.54 -5.83 -13.37
CA GLN A 596 -5.41 -4.44 -13.77
C GLN A 596 -5.91 -3.54 -12.65
N PHE A 597 -5.44 -2.30 -12.62
CA PHE A 597 -5.80 -1.35 -11.58
C PHE A 597 -5.68 0.09 -12.07
N MET A 598 -6.35 0.97 -11.36
CA MET A 598 -6.17 2.40 -11.50
C MET A 598 -5.01 2.86 -10.60
N VAL A 599 -4.17 3.76 -11.08
CA VAL A 599 -3.26 4.57 -10.27
C VAL A 599 -3.88 5.96 -10.19
N GLY A 600 -4.37 6.32 -8.99
CA GLY A 600 -5.24 7.49 -8.84
C GLY A 600 -6.45 7.44 -9.78
N PRO A 601 -7.04 8.59 -10.14
CA PRO A 601 -8.23 8.63 -11.01
C PRO A 601 -7.97 8.55 -12.52
N ASP A 602 -6.75 8.80 -12.99
CA ASP A 602 -6.50 9.12 -14.41
C ASP A 602 -5.68 8.08 -15.18
N LEU A 603 -4.92 7.21 -14.49
CA LEU A 603 -4.00 6.26 -15.12
C LEU A 603 -4.46 4.83 -14.86
N LEU A 604 -4.56 4.00 -15.90
CA LEU A 604 -4.89 2.58 -15.81
C LEU A 604 -3.68 1.76 -16.23
N ALA A 605 -3.26 0.81 -15.39
CA ALA A 605 -2.18 -0.11 -15.69
C ALA A 605 -2.68 -1.57 -15.67
N ALA A 606 -2.24 -2.36 -16.64
CA ALA A 606 -2.47 -3.81 -16.66
C ALA A 606 -1.13 -4.52 -16.91
N PRO A 607 -0.40 -4.94 -15.85
CA PRO A 607 0.83 -5.71 -16.00
C PRO A 607 0.63 -6.97 -16.85
N VAL A 608 1.63 -7.35 -17.64
CA VAL A 608 1.54 -8.54 -18.50
C VAL A 608 1.76 -9.79 -17.66
N THR A 609 0.66 -10.41 -17.22
CA THR A 609 0.66 -11.62 -16.37
C THR A 609 0.04 -12.84 -17.04
N ALA A 610 -0.15 -12.81 -18.37
CA ALA A 610 -0.73 -13.93 -19.11
C ALA A 610 0.18 -15.18 -19.04
N ASP A 611 -0.40 -16.39 -19.03
CA ASP A 611 0.35 -17.65 -18.89
C ASP A 611 1.42 -17.85 -19.98
N ARG A 612 1.13 -17.34 -21.19
CA ARG A 612 2.03 -17.38 -22.35
C ARG A 612 3.10 -16.29 -22.37
N ALA A 613 3.10 -15.36 -21.41
CA ALA A 613 3.99 -14.20 -21.42
C ALA A 613 5.48 -14.59 -21.40
N GLU A 614 5.83 -15.68 -20.71
CA GLU A 614 7.20 -16.18 -20.69
C GLU A 614 7.65 -16.69 -22.07
N ALA A 615 6.84 -17.58 -22.67
CA ALA A 615 7.12 -18.16 -23.98
C ALA A 615 7.12 -17.11 -25.10
N ASP A 616 6.16 -16.17 -25.07
CA ASP A 616 6.09 -15.07 -26.02
C ASP A 616 7.33 -14.17 -25.90
N GLY A 617 7.69 -13.77 -24.67
CA GLY A 617 8.87 -12.93 -24.41
C GLY A 617 10.18 -13.60 -24.85
N ALA A 618 10.37 -14.88 -24.53
CA ALA A 618 11.55 -15.65 -24.95
C ALA A 618 11.63 -15.79 -26.49
N ALA A 619 10.48 -15.85 -27.17
CA ALA A 619 10.40 -15.89 -28.63
C ALA A 619 10.44 -14.50 -29.30
N GLY A 620 10.56 -13.41 -28.52
CA GLY A 620 10.50 -12.03 -29.04
C GLY A 620 9.13 -11.64 -29.61
N LYS A 621 8.06 -12.33 -29.22
CA LYS A 621 6.69 -12.10 -29.69
C LYS A 621 5.90 -11.20 -28.74
N PRO A 622 4.98 -10.37 -29.24
CA PRO A 622 4.03 -9.66 -28.40
C PRO A 622 3.12 -10.62 -27.63
N THR A 623 2.86 -10.30 -26.37
CA THR A 623 1.86 -10.98 -25.53
C THR A 623 0.54 -10.21 -25.56
N PRO A 624 -0.60 -10.82 -25.95
CA PRO A 624 -1.91 -10.23 -25.85
C PRO A 624 -2.33 -10.15 -24.39
N VAL A 625 -2.84 -8.98 -24.02
CA VAL A 625 -3.39 -8.71 -22.70
C VAL A 625 -4.79 -8.16 -22.87
N ASP A 626 -5.76 -8.82 -22.23
CA ASP A 626 -7.12 -8.31 -22.16
C ASP A 626 -7.20 -7.23 -21.08
N VAL A 627 -7.67 -6.06 -21.47
CA VAL A 627 -7.80 -4.89 -20.61
C VAL A 627 -9.23 -4.39 -20.69
N TRP A 628 -9.94 -4.42 -19.58
CA TRP A 628 -11.24 -3.78 -19.47
C TRP A 628 -11.05 -2.28 -19.25
N LEU A 629 -11.49 -1.47 -20.23
CA LEU A 629 -11.47 -0.03 -20.14
C LEU A 629 -12.85 0.46 -19.67
N PRO A 630 -12.95 1.23 -18.57
CA PRO A 630 -14.20 1.86 -18.16
C PRO A 630 -14.77 2.77 -19.25
N SER A 631 -16.07 3.05 -19.21
CA SER A 631 -16.72 3.97 -20.17
C SER A 631 -16.00 5.32 -20.24
N GLY A 632 -15.84 5.83 -21.46
CA GLY A 632 -15.07 7.04 -21.76
C GLY A 632 -13.99 6.76 -22.81
N GLU A 633 -13.17 7.77 -23.07
CA GLU A 633 -12.04 7.67 -24.00
C GLU A 633 -10.74 7.49 -23.23
N TRP A 634 -9.86 6.62 -23.73
CA TRP A 634 -8.56 6.30 -23.15
C TRP A 634 -7.48 6.45 -24.19
N ILE A 635 -6.27 6.79 -23.77
CA ILE A 635 -5.11 6.94 -24.63
C ILE A 635 -4.07 5.94 -24.18
N ASP A 636 -3.71 5.03 -25.06
CA ASP A 636 -2.55 4.18 -24.86
C ASP A 636 -1.27 5.03 -24.92
N LEU A 637 -0.52 5.08 -23.81
CA LEU A 637 0.63 5.99 -23.71
C LEU A 637 1.82 5.59 -24.60
N PHE A 638 1.97 4.32 -24.94
CA PHE A 638 3.09 3.87 -25.79
C PHE A 638 2.80 4.09 -27.28
N SER A 639 1.60 3.73 -27.75
CA SER A 639 1.23 3.91 -29.17
C SER A 639 0.68 5.31 -29.49
N GLY A 640 0.14 6.02 -28.49
CA GLY A 640 -0.64 7.25 -28.67
C GLY A 640 -2.06 7.01 -29.21
N GLU A 641 -2.48 5.76 -29.38
CA GLU A 641 -3.81 5.41 -29.90
C GLU A 641 -4.92 5.80 -28.90
N ARG A 642 -6.00 6.37 -29.44
CA ARG A 642 -7.24 6.62 -28.71
C ARG A 642 -8.15 5.40 -28.79
N VAL A 643 -8.62 4.95 -27.64
CA VAL A 643 -9.43 3.74 -27.49
C VAL A 643 -10.71 4.08 -26.71
N THR A 644 -11.86 3.80 -27.32
CA THR A 644 -13.16 3.92 -26.65
C THR A 644 -13.36 2.77 -25.65
N GLY A 645 -13.60 3.13 -24.40
CA GLY A 645 -13.86 2.20 -23.31
C GLY A 645 -15.32 1.77 -23.20
N GLY A 646 -15.70 1.24 -22.04
CA GLY A 646 -16.95 0.51 -21.80
C GLY A 646 -16.89 -0.93 -22.29
N ARG A 647 -15.68 -1.45 -22.56
CA ARG A 647 -15.43 -2.75 -23.16
C ARG A 647 -14.05 -3.29 -22.80
N THR A 648 -13.88 -4.58 -23.01
CA THR A 648 -12.54 -5.21 -23.02
C THR A 648 -11.88 -5.02 -24.39
N VAL A 649 -10.60 -4.72 -24.37
CA VAL A 649 -9.73 -4.64 -25.54
C VAL A 649 -8.56 -5.59 -25.36
N THR A 650 -8.07 -6.18 -26.45
CA THR A 650 -6.88 -7.05 -26.43
C THR A 650 -5.69 -6.27 -26.97
N ARG A 651 -4.72 -5.98 -26.10
CA ARG A 651 -3.52 -5.19 -26.40
C ARG A 651 -2.32 -6.11 -26.63
N GLN A 652 -1.72 -6.05 -27.82
CA GLN A 652 -0.46 -6.76 -28.10
C GLN A 652 0.71 -6.01 -27.44
N SER A 653 1.44 -6.67 -26.54
CA SER A 653 2.49 -6.03 -25.73
C SER A 653 3.83 -6.72 -25.92
N THR A 654 4.79 -6.04 -26.54
CA THR A 654 6.20 -6.51 -26.61
C THR A 654 6.87 -6.42 -25.23
N LEU A 655 8.11 -6.90 -25.07
CA LEU A 655 8.87 -6.72 -23.81
C LEU A 655 9.22 -5.25 -23.53
N ASP A 656 9.13 -4.37 -24.51
CA ASP A 656 9.47 -2.96 -24.35
C ASP A 656 8.32 -2.12 -23.77
N GLU A 657 7.09 -2.62 -23.84
CA GLU A 657 5.89 -1.90 -23.42
C GLU A 657 4.92 -2.80 -22.65
N PHE A 658 3.91 -2.19 -22.03
CA PHE A 658 2.80 -2.87 -21.39
C PHE A 658 1.54 -2.01 -21.47
N PRO A 659 0.34 -2.56 -21.28
CA PRO A 659 -0.87 -1.77 -21.32
C PRO A 659 -0.88 -0.71 -20.19
N LEU A 660 -0.73 0.55 -20.60
CA LEU A 660 -0.76 1.73 -19.75
C LEU A 660 -1.57 2.81 -20.45
N TYR A 661 -2.72 3.15 -19.87
CA TYR A 661 -3.69 4.04 -20.48
C TYR A 661 -3.93 5.29 -19.63
N LEU A 662 -3.89 6.44 -20.26
CA LEU A 662 -4.31 7.71 -19.68
C LEU A 662 -5.76 7.99 -20.07
N ARG A 663 -6.59 8.35 -19.09
CA ARG A 663 -7.96 8.82 -19.35
C ARG A 663 -7.92 10.08 -20.22
N ALA A 664 -8.70 10.13 -21.30
CA ALA A 664 -8.77 11.33 -22.13
C ALA A 664 -9.37 12.51 -21.35
N SER A 665 -9.03 13.73 -21.77
CA SER A 665 -9.39 14.98 -21.09
C SER A 665 -8.88 15.15 -19.65
N SER A 666 -7.87 14.37 -19.25
CA SER A 666 -7.13 14.51 -17.99
C SER A 666 -5.78 15.21 -18.19
N ALA A 667 -5.22 15.71 -17.08
CA ALA A 667 -3.83 16.12 -16.99
C ALA A 667 -3.24 15.69 -15.64
N MET A 668 -2.03 15.16 -15.64
CA MET A 668 -1.35 14.68 -14.43
C MET A 668 0.08 15.19 -14.32
N PRO A 669 0.60 15.46 -13.11
CA PRO A 669 2.02 15.75 -12.91
C PRO A 669 2.89 14.61 -13.45
N PHE A 670 3.85 14.91 -14.31
CA PHE A 670 4.68 13.91 -14.96
C PHE A 670 6.02 14.50 -15.40
N ASN A 671 7.10 13.95 -14.88
CA ASN A 671 8.46 14.41 -15.14
C ASN A 671 9.16 13.55 -16.20
N PHE A 672 8.59 13.42 -17.41
CA PHE A 672 9.26 12.97 -18.65
C PHE A 672 10.70 13.51 -18.85
N ARG A 673 11.67 12.87 -18.21
CA ARG A 673 13.09 13.26 -18.17
C ARG A 673 13.97 12.12 -18.66
N THR A 674 13.52 11.53 -19.76
CA THR A 674 14.26 10.50 -20.47
C THR A 674 15.63 11.05 -20.90
N PRO A 675 16.73 10.27 -20.75
CA PRO A 675 18.10 10.71 -21.07
C PRO A 675 18.31 11.22 -22.50
N ASP A 676 17.46 10.81 -23.44
CA ASP A 676 17.52 11.25 -24.83
C ASP A 676 17.09 12.72 -25.00
N ILE A 677 16.20 13.19 -24.12
CA ILE A 677 15.65 14.56 -24.16
C ILE A 677 16.38 15.46 -23.17
N TRP A 678 17.01 14.95 -22.13
CA TRP A 678 17.69 15.76 -21.12
C TRP A 678 19.17 15.37 -20.98
N SER A 679 20.05 16.38 -20.97
CA SER A 679 21.49 16.19 -20.71
C SER A 679 21.74 15.67 -19.28
N GLU A 680 20.98 16.18 -18.32
CA GLU A 680 20.92 15.68 -16.94
C GLU A 680 19.76 14.68 -16.80
N ALA A 681 20.07 13.39 -16.95
CA ALA A 681 19.14 12.30 -16.64
C ALA A 681 18.87 12.19 -15.13
N TRP A 682 17.86 11.38 -14.78
CA TRP A 682 17.58 11.02 -13.38
C TRP A 682 18.80 10.43 -12.68
N GLY A 683 19.15 11.01 -11.53
CA GLY A 683 20.23 10.59 -10.64
C GLY A 683 19.76 10.37 -9.21
N VAL A 684 20.69 10.52 -8.28
CA VAL A 684 20.48 10.29 -6.84
C VAL A 684 19.74 11.48 -6.22
N ASN A 685 18.71 11.22 -5.40
CA ASN A 685 17.90 12.23 -4.70
C ASN A 685 17.16 13.22 -5.60
N ASP A 686 17.00 12.91 -6.90
CA ASP A 686 16.32 13.80 -7.84
C ASP A 686 14.81 13.93 -7.59
N LEU A 687 14.20 13.03 -6.82
CA LEU A 687 12.79 13.13 -6.45
C LEU A 687 12.49 14.35 -5.57
N ASP A 688 13.50 14.89 -4.88
CA ASP A 688 13.36 16.06 -4.01
C ASP A 688 13.61 17.40 -4.74
N ARG A 689 13.94 17.37 -6.05
CA ARG A 689 14.24 18.58 -6.83
C ARG A 689 13.00 19.43 -7.09
N ARG A 690 12.97 20.62 -6.50
CA ARG A 690 11.87 21.60 -6.64
C ARG A 690 12.01 22.53 -7.84
N ASP A 691 13.19 22.58 -8.45
CA ASP A 691 13.50 23.38 -9.62
C ASP A 691 13.06 22.72 -10.94
N ARG A 692 12.37 21.58 -10.84
CA ARG A 692 11.93 20.74 -11.95
C ARG A 692 10.47 20.34 -11.78
N ALA A 693 9.66 20.54 -12.82
CA ALA A 693 8.29 20.02 -12.84
C ALA A 693 7.82 19.72 -14.26
N GLY A 694 6.78 18.92 -14.38
CA GLY A 694 6.24 18.53 -15.67
C GLY A 694 4.81 18.06 -15.59
N TRP A 695 4.16 18.02 -16.75
CA TRP A 695 2.78 17.57 -16.90
C TRP A 695 2.64 16.66 -18.11
N LEU A 696 1.86 15.59 -17.96
CA LEU A 696 1.29 14.82 -19.05
C LEU A 696 -0.14 15.31 -19.27
N VAL A 697 -0.42 15.86 -20.43
CA VAL A 697 -1.70 16.50 -20.76
C VAL A 697 -2.34 15.75 -21.92
N SER A 698 -3.45 15.08 -21.65
CA SER A 698 -4.22 14.44 -22.72
C SER A 698 -4.96 15.47 -23.58
N PRO A 699 -5.18 15.21 -24.89
CA PRO A 699 -5.89 16.17 -25.72
C PRO A 699 -7.37 16.21 -25.37
N GLY A 700 -7.93 17.43 -25.31
CA GLY A 700 -9.30 17.69 -24.84
C GLY A 700 -9.38 18.04 -23.35
N ALA A 701 -8.26 18.01 -22.61
CA ALA A 701 -8.25 18.44 -21.21
C ALA A 701 -8.73 19.90 -21.09
N ASP A 702 -9.60 20.17 -20.12
CA ASP A 702 -10.12 21.49 -19.82
C ASP A 702 -10.31 21.63 -18.31
N GLY A 703 -9.82 22.72 -17.73
CA GLY A 703 -9.92 23.00 -16.31
C GLY A 703 -8.59 23.36 -15.65
N LYS A 704 -8.54 23.21 -14.33
CA LYS A 704 -7.39 23.53 -13.49
C LYS A 704 -6.88 22.24 -12.80
N PHE A 705 -5.59 21.98 -12.94
CA PHE A 705 -4.89 20.83 -12.37
C PHE A 705 -3.68 21.37 -11.59
N GLY A 706 -3.81 21.54 -10.28
CA GLY A 706 -2.76 22.22 -9.49
C GLY A 706 -2.44 23.63 -10.03
N ASN A 707 -1.19 23.82 -10.48
CA ASN A 707 -0.71 25.07 -11.07
C ASN A 707 -0.84 25.14 -12.61
N LEU A 708 -1.33 24.06 -13.24
CA LEU A 708 -1.68 23.99 -14.66
C LEU A 708 -3.14 24.42 -14.86
N ARG A 709 -3.38 25.26 -15.86
CA ARG A 709 -4.71 25.50 -16.41
C ARG A 709 -4.70 25.14 -17.89
N VAL A 710 -5.72 24.41 -18.33
CA VAL A 710 -5.89 24.02 -19.73
C VAL A 710 -7.25 24.53 -20.20
N LYS A 711 -7.30 25.06 -21.41
CA LYS A 711 -8.55 25.40 -22.11
C LYS A 711 -8.49 24.83 -23.51
N SER A 712 -9.45 23.97 -23.85
CA SER A 712 -9.53 23.34 -25.16
C SER A 712 -10.60 24.01 -26.01
N PHE A 713 -10.31 24.31 -27.28
CA PHE A 713 -11.25 24.91 -28.22
C PHE A 713 -11.00 24.42 -29.65
N GLY A 714 -11.87 23.54 -30.14
CA GLY A 714 -11.67 22.86 -31.42
C GLY A 714 -10.38 22.05 -31.43
N LYS A 715 -9.49 22.32 -32.40
CA LYS A 715 -8.17 21.69 -32.50
C LYS A 715 -7.07 22.39 -31.71
N HIS A 716 -7.41 23.39 -30.92
CA HIS A 716 -6.43 24.17 -30.17
C HIS A 716 -6.53 23.91 -28.67
N MET A 717 -5.37 23.92 -28.02
CA MET A 717 -5.27 23.86 -26.55
C MET A 717 -4.40 24.99 -26.06
N LEU A 718 -4.94 25.80 -25.15
CA LEU A 718 -4.18 26.80 -24.41
C LEU A 718 -3.82 26.23 -23.03
N VAL A 719 -2.55 26.08 -22.78
CA VAL A 719 -1.99 25.66 -21.49
C VAL A 719 -1.35 26.88 -20.82
N THR A 720 -1.67 27.10 -19.56
CA THR A 720 -1.04 28.13 -18.74
C THR A 720 -0.48 27.49 -17.49
N LEU A 721 0.83 27.65 -17.30
CA LEU A 721 1.54 27.29 -16.08
C LEU A 721 1.75 28.54 -15.22
N ARG A 722 1.49 28.42 -13.93
CA ARG A 722 1.77 29.43 -12.90
C ARG A 722 2.63 28.82 -11.82
N ASP A 723 3.35 29.63 -11.05
CA ASP A 723 4.26 29.18 -9.99
C ASP A 723 5.16 28.01 -10.44
N ALA A 724 5.53 28.02 -11.72
CA ALA A 724 6.23 26.93 -12.37
C ALA A 724 7.74 27.10 -12.15
N PRO A 725 8.46 26.01 -11.85
CA PRO A 725 9.89 26.11 -11.64
C PRO A 725 10.64 26.39 -12.95
N ALA A 726 11.91 26.77 -12.81
CA ALA A 726 12.75 27.20 -13.93
C ALA A 726 12.80 26.16 -15.06
N GLU A 727 12.89 24.87 -14.73
CA GLU A 727 12.79 23.80 -15.72
C GLU A 727 11.40 23.16 -15.68
N SER A 728 10.57 23.53 -16.65
CA SER A 728 9.22 22.97 -16.79
C SER A 728 9.06 22.23 -18.12
N GLN A 729 8.14 21.28 -18.16
CA GLN A 729 7.88 20.50 -19.37
C GLN A 729 6.42 20.10 -19.53
N LEU A 730 6.04 19.84 -20.78
CA LEU A 730 4.75 19.26 -21.13
C LEU A 730 4.97 18.06 -22.05
N MET A 731 4.32 16.95 -21.75
CA MET A 731 4.18 15.81 -22.65
C MET A 731 2.72 15.73 -23.08
N LEU A 732 2.49 15.55 -24.37
CA LEU A 732 1.18 15.30 -24.94
C LEU A 732 1.21 14.00 -25.74
N PRO A 733 0.38 13.00 -25.42
CA PRO A 733 0.31 11.76 -26.18
C PRO A 733 -0.54 11.97 -27.44
N ALA A 734 -0.13 12.91 -28.30
CA ALA A 734 -0.77 13.26 -29.56
C ALA A 734 0.18 14.03 -30.49
N GLY A 735 -0.16 14.03 -31.78
CA GLY A 735 0.51 14.85 -32.78
C GLY A 735 0.13 16.32 -32.69
N VAL A 736 1.14 17.19 -32.79
CA VAL A 736 0.99 18.65 -32.77
C VAL A 736 1.54 19.25 -34.07
N LYS A 737 0.76 20.11 -34.72
CA LYS A 737 1.15 20.83 -35.96
C LYS A 737 1.92 22.11 -35.70
N GLN A 738 1.58 22.81 -34.62
CA GLN A 738 2.19 24.08 -34.27
C GLN A 738 2.19 24.29 -32.76
N VAL A 739 3.30 24.83 -32.26
CA VAL A 739 3.48 25.22 -30.86
C VAL A 739 3.87 26.70 -30.80
N VAL A 740 3.15 27.45 -29.95
CA VAL A 740 3.51 28.83 -29.57
C VAL A 740 3.80 28.83 -28.07
N ILE A 741 5.02 29.24 -27.69
CA ILE A 741 5.45 29.34 -26.28
C ILE A 741 5.69 30.82 -25.97
N ASP A 742 4.99 31.34 -24.97
CA ASP A 742 5.11 32.73 -24.50
C ASP A 742 5.00 33.76 -25.64
N GLY A 743 4.03 33.52 -26.54
CA GLY A 743 3.75 34.36 -27.70
C GLY A 743 4.66 34.14 -28.91
N LYS A 744 5.62 33.22 -28.84
CA LYS A 744 6.56 32.93 -29.93
C LYS A 744 6.25 31.59 -30.60
N VAL A 745 6.01 31.62 -31.91
CA VAL A 745 5.89 30.40 -32.72
C VAL A 745 7.27 29.73 -32.80
N LEU A 746 7.36 28.47 -32.41
CA LEU A 746 8.61 27.70 -32.46
C LEU A 746 8.56 26.64 -33.55
N LYS A 747 9.67 26.48 -34.28
CA LYS A 747 9.85 25.35 -35.22
C LYS A 747 10.06 24.06 -34.43
N ALA A 748 9.54 22.95 -34.94
CA ALA A 748 9.82 21.62 -34.39
C ALA A 748 11.32 21.35 -34.46
N SER A 749 11.84 20.75 -33.39
CA SER A 749 13.21 20.22 -33.32
C SER A 749 13.19 18.71 -33.50
N THR A 750 14.32 18.09 -33.82
CA THR A 750 14.50 16.66 -33.53
C THR A 750 14.65 16.44 -32.02
N VAL A 751 14.56 15.20 -31.55
CA VAL A 751 14.77 14.88 -30.13
C VAL A 751 16.20 15.25 -29.71
N GLU A 752 17.18 14.96 -30.56
CA GLU A 752 18.59 15.28 -30.35
C GLU A 752 18.81 16.79 -30.25
N GLU A 753 18.22 17.56 -31.18
CA GLU A 753 18.29 19.03 -31.12
C GLU A 753 17.59 19.61 -29.89
N LEU A 754 16.49 18.98 -29.44
CA LEU A 754 15.77 19.43 -28.25
C LEU A 754 16.59 19.20 -26.98
N ARG A 755 17.48 18.20 -26.98
CA ARG A 755 18.33 17.86 -25.84
C ARG A 755 19.13 19.05 -25.32
N ASP A 756 19.71 19.82 -26.24
CA ASP A 756 20.57 20.96 -25.93
C ASP A 756 19.82 22.29 -25.82
N LYS A 757 18.50 22.29 -26.04
CA LYS A 757 17.65 23.48 -25.93
C LYS A 757 17.05 23.62 -24.53
N THR A 758 16.99 24.86 -24.04
CA THR A 758 16.29 25.23 -22.80
C THR A 758 14.79 25.44 -23.02
N THR A 759 14.37 25.76 -24.24
CA THR A 759 12.96 25.89 -24.63
C THR A 759 12.80 25.42 -26.06
N GLY A 760 11.79 24.60 -26.32
CA GLY A 760 11.57 24.00 -27.62
C GLY A 760 10.57 22.87 -27.56
N TRP A 761 10.32 22.25 -28.70
CA TRP A 761 9.44 21.08 -28.79
C TRP A 761 9.92 20.12 -29.88
N ALA A 762 9.61 18.85 -29.70
CA ALA A 762 9.89 17.79 -30.66
C ALA A 762 8.73 16.78 -30.65
N ALA A 763 8.43 16.23 -31.82
CA ALA A 763 7.64 15.01 -31.89
C ALA A 763 8.52 13.84 -31.43
N VAL A 764 7.98 13.02 -30.55
CA VAL A 764 8.61 11.77 -30.10
C VAL A 764 7.90 10.65 -30.84
N SER A 765 8.60 10.05 -31.80
CA SER A 765 8.11 8.81 -32.42
C SER A 765 8.13 7.70 -31.39
N SER A 766 7.17 6.77 -31.46
CA SER A 766 7.10 5.58 -30.61
C SER A 766 8.28 4.64 -30.91
N THR A 767 9.47 4.97 -30.44
CA THR A 767 10.54 3.98 -30.28
C THR A 767 10.04 2.97 -29.25
N PRO A 768 10.19 1.65 -29.45
CA PRO A 768 9.70 0.66 -28.51
C PRO A 768 10.06 1.00 -27.06
N GLY A 769 9.03 1.09 -26.21
CA GLY A 769 9.17 1.40 -24.78
C GLY A 769 9.30 2.87 -24.40
N THR A 770 9.08 3.80 -25.33
CA THR A 770 8.93 5.24 -25.06
C THR A 770 7.50 5.69 -25.36
N PHE A 771 7.03 6.73 -24.66
CA PHE A 771 5.71 7.28 -24.95
C PHE A 771 5.72 8.02 -26.29
N GLY A 772 4.77 7.69 -27.16
CA GLY A 772 4.55 8.42 -28.42
C GLY A 772 3.87 9.77 -28.17
N GLY A 773 4.21 10.79 -28.95
CA GLY A 773 3.52 12.08 -28.92
C GLY A 773 4.41 13.29 -29.15
N THR A 774 4.22 14.33 -28.35
CA THR A 774 4.94 15.60 -28.45
C THR A 774 5.44 16.04 -27.08
N VAL A 775 6.75 16.31 -26.97
CA VAL A 775 7.39 16.84 -25.77
C VAL A 775 7.76 18.31 -25.96
N LEU A 776 7.59 19.09 -24.91
CA LEU A 776 7.94 20.51 -24.85
C LEU A 776 8.82 20.79 -23.63
N LYS A 777 9.92 21.50 -23.84
CA LYS A 777 10.72 22.12 -22.78
C LYS A 777 10.33 23.58 -22.65
N LEU A 778 10.15 24.04 -21.41
CA LEU A 778 9.73 25.38 -21.06
C LEU A 778 10.71 26.00 -20.08
N LEU A 779 10.95 27.31 -20.23
CA LEU A 779 11.69 28.15 -19.30
C LEU A 779 10.75 29.25 -18.78
N PRO A 780 9.89 28.96 -17.78
CA PRO A 780 8.89 29.92 -17.29
C PRO A 780 9.53 31.22 -16.82
N ARG A 781 8.98 32.36 -17.25
CA ARG A 781 9.42 33.70 -16.84
C ARG A 781 8.61 34.17 -15.65
N HIS A 782 9.26 34.58 -14.56
CA HIS A 782 8.60 34.94 -13.31
C HIS A 782 7.62 33.86 -12.82
N GLY A 783 7.97 32.58 -13.02
CA GLY A 783 7.14 31.44 -12.64
C GLY A 783 5.93 31.19 -13.55
N SER A 784 5.83 31.81 -14.73
CA SER A 784 4.72 31.57 -15.65
C SER A 784 5.17 31.27 -17.08
N SER A 785 4.42 30.39 -17.75
CA SER A 785 4.54 30.16 -19.19
C SER A 785 3.16 29.88 -19.78
N THR A 786 2.94 30.31 -21.01
CA THR A 786 1.74 30.04 -21.79
C THR A 786 2.10 29.30 -23.07
N VAL A 787 1.43 28.19 -23.33
CA VAL A 787 1.63 27.35 -24.50
C VAL A 787 0.33 27.22 -25.27
N LEU A 788 0.31 27.63 -26.53
CA LEU A 788 -0.79 27.37 -27.46
C LEU A 788 -0.37 26.25 -28.41
N LEU A 789 -1.15 25.17 -28.42
CA LEU A 789 -0.93 23.97 -29.23
C LEU A 789 -2.02 23.89 -30.29
N SER A 790 -1.63 23.56 -31.53
CA SER A 790 -2.56 23.19 -32.60
C SER A 790 -2.42 21.70 -32.89
N LEU A 791 -3.43 20.92 -32.51
CA LEU A 791 -3.47 19.46 -32.66
C LEU A 791 -3.71 19.06 -34.12
N SER A 792 -3.22 17.87 -34.50
CA SER A 792 -3.32 17.35 -35.88
C SER A 792 -4.75 17.09 -36.34
#